data_AF-A0A2S4V7T9-F1
#
_entry.id   AF-A0A2S4V7T9-F1
#
_cell.length_a   1.000
_cell.length_b   1.000
_cell.length_c   1.000
_cell.angle_alpha   90.00
_cell.angle_beta   90.00
_cell.angle_gamma   90.00
#
_symmetry.space_group_name_H-M   'P 1'
#
loop_
_entity.id
_entity.type
_entity.pdbx_description
1 polymer ?
#
loop_
_entity_poly.entity_id
_entity_poly.type
_entity_poly.pdbx_seq_one_letter_code
_entity_poly.pdbx_strand_id
1 'polypeptide(L)'
;MDLRASRITSYTKTKSESSSYQSSNSSTVTTYNPTNPYFAGSVQVNTPSLVLNREHVVTNVPQVRRYDWVVANKSASFDGFLRNVFVINNQFPGPLIEANEGDTIVVNVKNELNVPLSIHWHGIYQRGTQWMDGVSGVTQCPQQPGTTFTYEFTVNDQFGTFWYHAHYGALLADGVSGPLIIHSPRDPLVRGRDYDNDQILFINDWYHDPSTTITRKLLSTEGYNGTLAAPSPNTALLNGIGFFNCEKYADGKTCQTNYSPLEIQVPPKQRSRIRLIQAGSHALFKVSVDGHALEVIEADATPVRSSKLFHRVSLHNAERYSVILDTASDSEGDSFHLRAVMDTDCFAPGMDTVEGNTALAVVRVSSKPLESGNIRARMPAPTTQDWSDEKDGPCVDLDQSKLAPRINPNLNSNSLGRVYYNTSFGTIIDRSKKGPSNALGRFFVDNTTYISRESQPLLPQLMSGGSGALNMSEVATQTISQPGIWDVVVNNLDQAIDHPIHLHGVDTCVVASGNGTLTEANAHTAEYQLDNPLCRDVHVVPGGSYLLICRARIPESNMPGPTMAFPGPLIEANEGDTIVVNVKNELTVPLSIHWHGIYQRGTQWAHYGALLADGISGPLIVHSKRDPLVRGRDFDNDQIIFMNDWYHDPSTTVTRQLLSNKGYNGSLAAPSPNTALLNGVGFFNCEKYADGKPCKTNNNPLEIRVPPNQRSRLRLIHAGSHALFKVSIDDHPLEVIEADATPVQSSTSFHRVNLHNAERYSVILDTRADKEGASFYLRASMDTDCYLTVAPGMDTPEGNTALAVVRVSSKPLSMERDQTRIAMPKTKDWKDTLTGPCVDLDQTKLSPRINPKLNTNSLGRVYFNTSFGTIVDKAHKSPNNTLGRFFVDNTTWISRESDPLLPKVLSGGSGSVNTSEVATQTINKPGIWDVVINNLDQAIDHPIHLRKNFHSCSRPYQYDSISARALSESDYILRPYLQSCVVASGKGTLGESNLKSAQYHHDNPLCRDTHVVPGGSYLFHQHQHQSQLCQILNQDWKVVGDVFLTDWWITLAL
;
A
#
# COMPACT_ATOMS: atom_id res chain seq x y z
N MET A 1 -46.09 -6.74 -32.17
CA MET A 1 -47.54 -6.53 -32.26
C MET A 1 -48.20 -7.25 -31.10
N ASP A 2 -49.02 -6.53 -30.35
CA ASP A 2 -49.82 -6.99 -29.21
C ASP A 2 -50.57 -8.31 -29.47
N LEU A 3 -50.88 -9.04 -28.40
CA LEU A 3 -52.26 -9.46 -28.07
C LEU A 3 -52.37 -10.17 -26.70
N ARG A 4 -53.02 -9.45 -25.77
CA ARG A 4 -54.16 -9.83 -24.91
C ARG A 4 -54.16 -11.09 -24.02
N ALA A 5 -54.45 -10.79 -22.76
CA ALA A 5 -54.95 -11.63 -21.68
C ALA A 5 -56.36 -12.23 -21.87
N SER A 6 -56.65 -13.34 -21.18
CA SER A 6 -57.82 -13.56 -20.28
C SER A 6 -57.77 -15.00 -19.72
N ARG A 7 -57.57 -15.19 -18.40
CA ARG A 7 -58.57 -15.35 -17.32
C ARG A 7 -59.60 -16.46 -17.52
N ILE A 8 -59.55 -17.49 -16.66
CA ILE A 8 -60.74 -18.06 -15.98
C ILE A 8 -60.36 -18.49 -14.54
N THR A 9 -61.20 -18.08 -13.60
CA THR A 9 -61.24 -18.39 -12.16
C THR A 9 -62.48 -19.22 -11.85
N SER A 10 -62.39 -20.18 -10.92
CA SER A 10 -63.35 -20.45 -9.82
C SER A 10 -62.85 -21.65 -8.98
N TYR A 11 -62.43 -21.46 -7.71
CA TYR A 11 -63.20 -21.53 -6.44
C TYR A 11 -63.75 -22.95 -6.14
N THR A 12 -63.51 -23.62 -4.99
CA THR A 12 -63.55 -23.12 -3.60
C THR A 12 -63.03 -24.13 -2.53
N LYS A 13 -62.38 -23.59 -1.46
CA LYS A 13 -62.48 -23.91 0.01
C LYS A 13 -61.92 -25.24 0.61
N THR A 14 -61.27 -25.32 1.79
CA THR A 14 -60.69 -24.38 2.81
C THR A 14 -60.03 -25.19 3.97
N LYS A 15 -58.93 -24.69 4.55
CA LYS A 15 -58.77 -24.28 5.99
C LYS A 15 -57.33 -23.75 6.24
N SER A 16 -57.20 -22.45 6.48
CA SER A 16 -56.83 -21.77 7.76
C SER A 16 -55.30 -21.69 7.95
N GLU A 17 -54.64 -20.55 8.12
CA GLU A 17 -54.96 -19.37 8.96
C GLU A 17 -54.37 -18.05 8.41
N SER A 18 -54.73 -16.99 9.12
CA SER A 18 -54.85 -15.57 8.80
C SER A 18 -53.63 -14.82 8.27
N SER A 19 -53.91 -13.95 7.28
CA SER A 19 -53.10 -12.80 6.89
C SER A 19 -53.54 -11.51 7.60
N SER A 20 -52.59 -10.61 7.81
CA SER A 20 -52.82 -9.17 7.66
C SER A 20 -51.55 -8.52 7.11
N TYR A 21 -51.65 -8.07 5.86
CA TYR A 21 -50.63 -7.33 5.10
C TYR A 21 -50.63 -5.85 5.47
N GLN A 22 -49.46 -5.24 5.63
CA GLN A 22 -48.91 -4.19 4.73
C GLN A 22 -47.72 -3.47 5.39
N SER A 23 -46.51 -3.57 4.83
CA SER A 23 -45.91 -2.53 3.97
C SER A 23 -44.50 -2.94 3.54
N SER A 24 -44.11 -2.45 2.37
CA SER A 24 -43.02 -2.81 1.46
C SER A 24 -41.58 -2.50 1.89
N ASN A 25 -40.67 -3.22 1.21
CA ASN A 25 -39.25 -2.95 0.92
C ASN A 25 -38.20 -3.19 2.01
N SER A 26 -37.50 -4.32 1.89
CA SER A 26 -36.08 -4.44 2.19
C SER A 26 -35.47 -5.49 1.25
N SER A 27 -34.45 -5.06 0.51
CA SER A 27 -33.56 -5.84 -0.33
C SER A 27 -32.84 -6.90 0.51
N THR A 28 -33.10 -8.17 0.22
CA THR A 28 -32.44 -9.30 0.85
C THR A 28 -30.95 -9.35 0.47
N VAL A 29 -30.10 -9.02 1.43
CA VAL A 29 -28.66 -9.30 1.43
C VAL A 29 -28.49 -10.82 1.51
N THR A 30 -28.10 -11.46 0.41
CA THR A 30 -27.64 -12.86 0.40
C THR A 30 -26.19 -12.90 0.89
N THR A 31 -25.98 -13.10 2.19
CA THR A 31 -24.69 -13.50 2.74
C THR A 31 -24.43 -14.97 2.37
N TYR A 32 -23.48 -15.21 1.46
CA TYR A 32 -22.94 -16.55 1.24
C TYR A 32 -22.10 -16.92 2.47
N ASN A 33 -22.64 -17.81 3.30
CA ASN A 33 -22.04 -18.22 4.56
C ASN A 33 -21.55 -19.67 4.40
N PRO A 34 -20.25 -19.93 4.17
CA PRO A 34 -19.74 -21.30 4.19
C PRO A 34 -19.74 -21.77 5.65
N THR A 35 -20.81 -22.43 6.06
CA THR A 35 -20.89 -23.08 7.37
C THR A 35 -20.05 -24.35 7.36
N ASN A 36 -18.82 -24.26 7.85
CA ASN A 36 -18.13 -25.40 8.47
C ASN A 36 -17.29 -24.86 9.64
N PRO A 37 -17.39 -25.38 10.88
CA PRO A 37 -16.58 -24.90 12.00
C PRO A 37 -15.14 -25.39 11.83
N TYR A 38 -14.29 -24.52 11.28
CA TYR A 38 -12.88 -24.75 11.00
C TYR A 38 -12.06 -25.00 12.28
N PHE A 39 -11.28 -26.09 12.31
CA PHE A 39 -10.24 -26.29 13.31
C PHE A 39 -9.18 -25.18 13.18
N ALA A 40 -9.05 -24.35 14.21
CA ALA A 40 -8.08 -23.27 14.24
C ALA A 40 -6.64 -23.82 14.35
N GLY A 41 -5.86 -23.78 13.26
CA GLY A 41 -4.41 -23.95 13.34
C GLY A 41 -3.68 -24.40 12.06
N SER A 42 -4.26 -25.30 11.26
CA SER A 42 -3.60 -25.87 10.08
C SER A 42 -4.08 -25.25 8.77
N VAL A 43 -3.13 -25.01 7.86
CA VAL A 43 -3.43 -24.56 6.50
C VAL A 43 -4.22 -25.63 5.77
N GLN A 44 -5.36 -25.26 5.22
CA GLN A 44 -6.24 -26.14 4.47
C GLN A 44 -5.99 -26.01 2.98
N VAL A 45 -6.09 -27.13 2.29
CA VAL A 45 -6.09 -27.12 0.83
C VAL A 45 -7.51 -26.89 0.34
N ASN A 46 -7.73 -25.78 -0.35
CA ASN A 46 -9.08 -25.30 -0.70
C ASN A 46 -9.64 -25.97 -1.97
N THR A 47 -9.64 -27.30 -2.04
CA THR A 47 -10.18 -28.03 -3.21
C THR A 47 -11.70 -27.98 -3.32
N PRO A 48 -12.51 -28.07 -2.24
CA PRO A 48 -13.97 -28.15 -2.36
C PRO A 48 -14.61 -26.93 -3.04
N SER A 49 -14.10 -25.71 -2.82
CA SER A 49 -14.65 -24.52 -3.46
C SER A 49 -14.28 -24.40 -4.94
N LEU A 50 -13.40 -25.26 -5.45
CA LEU A 50 -12.93 -25.23 -6.84
C LEU A 50 -13.83 -26.05 -7.77
N VAL A 51 -14.81 -26.76 -7.23
CA VAL A 51 -15.92 -27.33 -8.02
C VAL A 51 -17.06 -26.31 -8.01
N LEU A 52 -17.33 -25.69 -9.15
CA LEU A 52 -18.27 -24.56 -9.21
C LEU A 52 -19.72 -25.04 -9.06
N ASN A 53 -20.50 -24.25 -8.32
CA ASN A 53 -21.87 -24.60 -8.00
C ASN A 53 -22.72 -24.70 -9.29
N ARG A 54 -23.41 -25.84 -9.48
CA ARG A 54 -24.33 -26.05 -10.61
C ARG A 54 -25.59 -25.20 -10.53
N GLU A 55 -25.95 -24.75 -9.33
CA GLU A 55 -27.15 -23.94 -9.06
C GLU A 55 -26.88 -22.43 -9.12
N HIS A 56 -25.67 -22.00 -9.48
CA HIS A 56 -25.34 -20.58 -9.59
C HIS A 56 -26.20 -19.89 -10.67
N VAL A 57 -26.95 -18.87 -10.26
CA VAL A 57 -27.88 -18.15 -11.14
C VAL A 57 -27.18 -16.96 -11.80
N VAL A 58 -26.80 -17.13 -13.06
CA VAL A 58 -26.07 -16.12 -13.86
C VAL A 58 -26.91 -14.87 -14.19
N THR A 59 -28.23 -14.96 -14.06
CA THR A 59 -29.19 -13.87 -14.34
C THR A 59 -29.59 -13.09 -13.10
N ASN A 60 -28.98 -13.35 -11.94
CA ASN A 60 -29.24 -12.56 -10.74
C ASN A 60 -28.96 -11.08 -11.00
N VAL A 61 -29.77 -10.22 -10.40
CA VAL A 61 -29.52 -8.78 -10.43
C VAL A 61 -28.15 -8.47 -9.82
N PRO A 62 -27.44 -7.45 -10.34
CA PRO A 62 -26.18 -6.99 -9.79
C PRO A 62 -26.23 -6.82 -8.27
N GLN A 63 -25.26 -7.40 -7.58
CA GLN A 63 -25.17 -7.42 -6.12
C GLN A 63 -23.76 -7.11 -5.63
N VAL A 64 -23.65 -6.71 -4.36
CA VAL A 64 -22.36 -6.47 -3.70
C VAL A 64 -21.89 -7.77 -3.05
N ARG A 65 -20.72 -8.28 -3.47
CA ARG A 65 -20.07 -9.47 -2.91
C ARG A 65 -18.96 -9.05 -1.98
N ARG A 66 -19.13 -9.34 -0.69
CA ARG A 66 -18.19 -8.95 0.37
C ARG A 66 -17.35 -10.13 0.82
N TYR A 67 -16.04 -9.92 0.92
CA TYR A 67 -15.07 -10.90 1.39
C TYR A 67 -14.19 -10.28 2.46
N ASP A 68 -13.97 -11.00 3.56
CA ASP A 68 -13.03 -10.61 4.62
C ASP A 68 -11.86 -11.58 4.60
N TRP A 69 -10.67 -11.05 4.34
CA TRP A 69 -9.44 -11.80 4.16
C TRP A 69 -8.43 -11.43 5.24
N VAL A 70 -7.86 -12.46 5.87
CA VAL A 70 -6.68 -12.34 6.73
C VAL A 70 -5.53 -13.04 6.00
N VAL A 71 -4.52 -12.27 5.65
CA VAL A 71 -3.29 -12.79 5.03
C VAL A 71 -2.27 -13.00 6.12
N ALA A 72 -1.92 -14.27 6.38
CA ALA A 72 -1.11 -14.64 7.53
C ALA A 72 0.06 -15.55 7.15
N ASN A 73 1.13 -15.46 7.94
CA ASN A 73 2.25 -16.38 7.88
C ASN A 73 1.91 -17.67 8.64
N LYS A 74 2.06 -18.81 7.95
CA LYS A 74 1.81 -20.16 8.47
C LYS A 74 2.92 -21.11 8.02
N SER A 75 2.93 -22.31 8.59
CA SER A 75 3.77 -23.40 8.10
C SER A 75 2.89 -24.45 7.43
N ALA A 76 3.28 -24.91 6.25
CA ALA A 76 2.57 -25.93 5.48
C ALA A 76 3.56 -26.81 4.69
N SER A 77 3.08 -27.98 4.28
CA SER A 77 3.85 -28.97 3.51
C SER A 77 3.02 -29.48 2.33
N PHE A 78 2.77 -28.62 1.35
CA PHE A 78 1.90 -28.92 0.20
C PHE A 78 2.39 -30.07 -0.68
N ASP A 79 3.71 -30.23 -0.80
CA ASP A 79 4.40 -31.31 -1.51
C ASP A 79 5.07 -32.33 -0.57
N GLY A 80 4.96 -32.13 0.76
CA GLY A 80 5.62 -32.92 1.79
C GLY A 80 6.80 -32.21 2.47
N PHE A 81 7.34 -31.15 1.88
CA PHE A 81 8.41 -30.36 2.50
C PHE A 81 7.84 -29.25 3.38
N LEU A 82 8.21 -29.20 4.66
CA LEU A 82 7.69 -28.19 5.58
C LEU A 82 8.39 -26.84 5.36
N ARG A 83 7.63 -25.81 4.99
CA ARG A 83 8.13 -24.43 4.87
C ARG A 83 7.13 -23.41 5.39
N ASN A 84 7.61 -22.18 5.56
CA ASN A 84 6.74 -21.02 5.79
C ASN A 84 6.04 -20.63 4.49
N VAL A 85 4.75 -20.31 4.61
CA VAL A 85 3.85 -19.92 3.52
C VAL A 85 3.02 -18.72 3.94
N PHE A 86 2.59 -17.94 2.96
CA PHE A 86 1.66 -16.84 3.15
C PHE A 86 0.32 -17.23 2.53
N VAL A 87 -0.73 -17.24 3.35
CA VAL A 87 -2.03 -17.79 2.96
C VAL A 87 -3.16 -16.85 3.34
N ILE A 88 -4.21 -16.84 2.52
CA ILE A 88 -5.42 -16.06 2.74
C ILE A 88 -6.42 -16.95 3.47
N ASN A 89 -6.89 -16.52 4.64
CA ASN A 89 -7.85 -17.26 5.46
C ASN A 89 -7.43 -18.72 5.73
N ASN A 90 -6.13 -18.93 6.00
CA ASN A 90 -5.51 -20.24 6.24
C ASN A 90 -5.74 -21.25 5.11
N GLN A 91 -5.87 -20.79 3.87
CA GLN A 91 -6.17 -21.63 2.71
C GLN A 91 -5.17 -21.42 1.59
N PHE A 92 -4.82 -22.50 0.90
CA PHE A 92 -4.14 -22.47 -0.39
C PHE A 92 -4.76 -23.49 -1.37
N PRO A 93 -5.10 -23.11 -2.61
CA PRO A 93 -5.22 -21.74 -3.09
C PRO A 93 -6.12 -20.88 -2.20
N GLY A 94 -6.03 -19.56 -2.33
CA GLY A 94 -6.89 -18.63 -1.61
C GLY A 94 -8.39 -18.87 -1.90
N PRO A 95 -9.28 -18.25 -1.13
CA PRO A 95 -10.73 -18.38 -1.31
C PRO A 95 -11.19 -18.01 -2.73
N LEU A 96 -12.08 -18.80 -3.33
CA LEU A 96 -12.70 -18.45 -4.61
C LEU A 96 -13.52 -17.15 -4.48
N ILE A 97 -13.27 -16.20 -5.40
CA ILE A 97 -14.23 -15.15 -5.70
C ILE A 97 -15.07 -15.61 -6.89
N GLU A 98 -16.37 -15.78 -6.67
CA GLU A 98 -17.33 -16.13 -7.73
C GLU A 98 -18.40 -15.05 -7.81
N ALA A 99 -18.49 -14.38 -8.96
CA ALA A 99 -19.41 -13.28 -9.19
C ALA A 99 -20.12 -13.37 -10.53
N ASN A 100 -21.14 -12.54 -10.71
CA ASN A 100 -21.74 -12.26 -12.01
C ASN A 100 -21.21 -10.93 -12.54
N GLU A 101 -21.22 -10.78 -13.86
CA GLU A 101 -21.08 -9.47 -14.48
C GLU A 101 -22.10 -8.48 -13.89
N GLY A 102 -21.63 -7.27 -13.60
CA GLY A 102 -22.36 -6.18 -12.97
C GLY A 102 -22.21 -6.17 -11.45
N ASP A 103 -21.75 -7.26 -10.83
CA ASP A 103 -21.56 -7.30 -9.39
C ASP A 103 -20.41 -6.37 -8.94
N THR A 104 -20.56 -5.80 -7.75
CA THR A 104 -19.50 -5.07 -7.06
C THR A 104 -18.77 -6.02 -6.12
N ILE A 105 -17.47 -6.20 -6.31
CA ILE A 105 -16.61 -7.00 -5.45
C ILE A 105 -16.00 -6.06 -4.41
N VAL A 106 -16.16 -6.40 -3.12
CA VAL A 106 -15.55 -5.69 -2.00
C VAL A 106 -14.74 -6.67 -1.16
N VAL A 107 -13.43 -6.47 -1.09
CA VAL A 107 -12.52 -7.36 -0.34
C VAL A 107 -11.78 -6.56 0.72
N ASN A 108 -12.07 -6.86 1.99
CA ASN A 108 -11.33 -6.31 3.13
C ASN A 108 -10.13 -7.20 3.41
N VAL A 109 -8.93 -6.73 3.07
CA VAL A 109 -7.68 -7.47 3.24
C VAL A 109 -6.97 -6.97 4.49
N LYS A 110 -6.83 -7.84 5.51
CA LYS A 110 -6.00 -7.60 6.70
C LYS A 110 -4.64 -8.27 6.50
N ASN A 111 -3.59 -7.46 6.50
CA ASN A 111 -2.22 -7.94 6.40
C ASN A 111 -1.70 -8.30 7.80
N GLU A 112 -1.63 -9.59 8.14
CA GLU A 112 -0.98 -10.10 9.36
C GLU A 112 0.43 -10.64 9.10
N LEU A 113 1.00 -10.36 7.93
CA LEU A 113 2.39 -10.64 7.63
C LEU A 113 3.31 -9.64 8.35
N ASN A 114 4.59 -9.98 8.42
CA ASN A 114 5.65 -9.07 8.87
C ASN A 114 6.29 -8.29 7.69
N VAL A 115 5.70 -8.39 6.50
CA VAL A 115 6.13 -7.71 5.28
C VAL A 115 4.94 -6.95 4.66
N PRO A 116 5.18 -5.90 3.86
CA PRO A 116 4.10 -5.23 3.15
C PRO A 116 3.40 -6.14 2.14
N LEU A 117 2.22 -5.72 1.68
CA LEU A 117 1.35 -6.50 0.81
C LEU A 117 0.59 -5.59 -0.16
N SER A 118 0.30 -6.06 -1.37
CA SER A 118 -0.76 -5.51 -2.21
C SER A 118 -1.40 -6.66 -2.99
N ILE A 119 -2.67 -6.55 -3.39
CA ILE A 119 -3.41 -7.61 -4.07
C ILE A 119 -3.90 -7.10 -5.42
N HIS A 120 -3.46 -7.73 -6.49
CA HIS A 120 -3.90 -7.47 -7.86
C HIS A 120 -5.00 -8.44 -8.31
N TRP A 121 -5.86 -7.95 -9.20
CA TRP A 121 -7.04 -8.63 -9.74
C TRP A 121 -6.80 -8.95 -11.22
N HIS A 122 -6.02 -9.99 -11.47
CA HIS A 122 -5.49 -10.35 -12.78
C HIS A 122 -6.58 -10.42 -13.87
N GLY A 123 -6.41 -9.59 -14.90
CA GLY A 123 -7.31 -9.50 -16.06
C GLY A 123 -8.56 -8.64 -15.84
N ILE A 124 -8.79 -8.09 -14.64
CA ILE A 124 -9.90 -7.14 -14.41
C ILE A 124 -9.53 -5.76 -14.94
N TYR A 125 -10.41 -5.14 -15.72
CA TYR A 125 -10.09 -3.88 -16.41
C TYR A 125 -9.96 -2.65 -15.49
N GLN A 126 -10.45 -2.73 -14.25
CA GLN A 126 -10.46 -1.61 -13.28
C GLN A 126 -11.00 -0.29 -13.87
N ARG A 127 -12.04 -0.37 -14.72
CA ARG A 127 -12.62 0.80 -15.39
C ARG A 127 -13.20 1.77 -14.36
N GLY A 128 -12.57 2.93 -14.22
CA GLY A 128 -12.95 3.96 -13.25
C GLY A 128 -12.56 3.65 -11.80
N THR A 129 -11.76 2.59 -11.58
CA THR A 129 -11.28 2.15 -10.27
C THR A 129 -9.80 1.82 -10.28
N GLN A 130 -9.00 2.53 -11.08
CA GLN A 130 -7.58 2.20 -11.30
C GLN A 130 -6.74 2.19 -10.02
N TRP A 131 -7.10 2.98 -9.01
CA TRP A 131 -6.46 2.95 -7.68
C TRP A 131 -6.74 1.67 -6.87
N MET A 132 -7.64 0.80 -7.34
CA MET A 132 -7.95 -0.52 -6.75
C MET A 132 -7.25 -1.67 -7.46
N ASP A 133 -6.38 -1.37 -8.43
CA ASP A 133 -5.70 -2.39 -9.23
C ASP A 133 -4.65 -3.18 -8.43
N GLY A 134 -4.16 -2.66 -7.30
CA GLY A 134 -3.30 -3.46 -6.41
C GLY A 134 -1.81 -3.45 -6.71
N VAL A 135 -1.33 -2.60 -7.62
CA VAL A 135 0.07 -2.57 -8.06
C VAL A 135 0.88 -1.64 -7.16
N SER A 136 1.77 -2.22 -6.36
CA SER A 136 2.62 -1.49 -5.42
C SER A 136 3.63 -0.59 -6.14
N GLY A 137 3.73 0.67 -5.70
CA GLY A 137 4.62 1.66 -6.34
C GLY A 137 4.03 2.30 -7.59
N VAL A 138 2.75 2.02 -7.86
CA VAL A 138 2.05 2.48 -9.04
C VAL A 138 0.69 3.04 -8.72
N THR A 139 -0.29 2.16 -8.52
CA THR A 139 -1.69 2.56 -8.31
C THR A 139 -1.92 2.85 -6.85
N GLN A 140 -1.07 2.28 -5.99
CA GLN A 140 -1.12 2.46 -4.55
C GLN A 140 0.24 2.22 -3.89
N CYS A 141 0.38 2.70 -2.66
CA CYS A 141 1.42 2.23 -1.74
C CYS A 141 1.09 0.80 -1.28
N PRO A 142 2.09 0.00 -0.90
CA PRO A 142 1.82 -1.31 -0.31
C PRO A 142 1.21 -1.17 1.09
N GLN A 143 0.23 -2.04 1.37
CA GLN A 143 -0.41 -2.20 2.66
C GLN A 143 0.60 -2.67 3.70
N GLN A 144 0.76 -1.92 4.78
CA GLN A 144 1.72 -2.23 5.83
C GLN A 144 1.26 -3.39 6.73
N PRO A 145 2.20 -4.13 7.36
CA PRO A 145 1.91 -5.09 8.42
C PRO A 145 0.92 -4.57 9.47
N GLY A 146 -0.04 -5.40 9.86
CA GLY A 146 -1.07 -5.09 10.87
C GLY A 146 -2.21 -4.18 10.39
N THR A 147 -2.15 -3.64 9.16
CA THR A 147 -3.18 -2.75 8.63
C THR A 147 -4.25 -3.52 7.85
N THR A 148 -5.36 -2.85 7.54
CA THR A 148 -6.42 -3.39 6.68
C THR A 148 -6.67 -2.42 5.53
N PHE A 149 -6.81 -2.95 4.31
CA PHE A 149 -7.17 -2.18 3.12
C PHE A 149 -8.38 -2.83 2.44
N THR A 150 -9.29 -2.01 1.93
CA THR A 150 -10.51 -2.49 1.25
C THR A 150 -10.39 -2.20 -0.24
N TYR A 151 -10.39 -3.26 -1.05
CA TYR A 151 -10.54 -3.15 -2.50
C TYR A 151 -12.03 -3.16 -2.84
N GLU A 152 -12.46 -2.23 -3.68
CA GLU A 152 -13.87 -2.11 -4.11
C GLU A 152 -13.96 -1.70 -5.57
N PHE A 153 -14.49 -2.59 -6.42
CA PHE A 153 -14.67 -2.36 -7.84
C PHE A 153 -15.87 -3.12 -8.39
N THR A 154 -16.46 -2.61 -9.47
CA THR A 154 -17.60 -3.26 -10.16
C THR A 154 -17.12 -3.87 -11.46
N VAL A 155 -17.45 -5.14 -11.69
CA VAL A 155 -17.02 -5.88 -12.88
C VAL A 155 -18.06 -5.69 -13.98
N ASN A 156 -17.80 -4.77 -14.91
CA ASN A 156 -18.67 -4.50 -16.05
C ASN A 156 -18.04 -5.00 -17.35
N ASP A 157 -18.87 -5.51 -18.27
CA ASP A 157 -18.44 -5.94 -19.61
C ASP A 157 -17.39 -7.06 -19.62
N GLN A 158 -17.22 -7.80 -18.52
CA GLN A 158 -16.28 -8.91 -18.40
C GLN A 158 -16.96 -10.16 -17.84
N PHE A 159 -16.52 -11.32 -18.32
CA PHE A 159 -16.87 -12.65 -17.82
C PHE A 159 -15.74 -13.62 -18.21
N GLY A 160 -15.66 -14.77 -17.55
CA GLY A 160 -14.64 -15.79 -17.84
C GLY A 160 -13.79 -16.16 -16.63
N THR A 161 -12.58 -16.66 -16.91
CA THR A 161 -11.63 -17.16 -15.92
C THR A 161 -10.54 -16.12 -15.61
N PHE A 162 -10.52 -15.65 -14.36
CA PHE A 162 -9.55 -14.71 -13.82
C PHE A 162 -8.95 -15.27 -12.52
N TRP A 163 -8.06 -14.50 -11.90
CA TRP A 163 -7.46 -14.84 -10.62
C TRP A 163 -7.00 -13.56 -9.91
N TYR A 164 -6.58 -13.69 -8.66
CA TYR A 164 -5.98 -12.60 -7.91
C TYR A 164 -4.70 -13.11 -7.24
N HIS A 165 -3.76 -12.20 -6.99
CA HIS A 165 -2.50 -12.56 -6.34
C HIS A 165 -1.85 -11.36 -5.64
N ALA A 166 -0.88 -11.63 -4.78
CA ALA A 166 -0.04 -10.58 -4.25
C ALA A 166 0.78 -9.92 -5.35
N HIS A 167 0.83 -8.60 -5.34
CA HIS A 167 1.58 -7.77 -6.28
C HIS A 167 2.62 -6.88 -5.57
N TYR A 168 3.08 -7.37 -4.41
CA TYR A 168 4.21 -6.83 -3.66
C TYR A 168 5.34 -7.87 -3.66
N GLY A 169 6.52 -7.49 -4.14
CA GLY A 169 7.64 -8.40 -4.33
C GLY A 169 7.21 -9.64 -5.14
N ALA A 170 7.50 -10.84 -4.62
CA ALA A 170 6.89 -12.08 -5.13
C ALA A 170 6.29 -12.94 -4.04
N LEU A 171 5.49 -12.31 -3.20
CA LEU A 171 4.75 -13.02 -2.17
C LEU A 171 3.74 -14.03 -2.74
N LEU A 172 3.40 -13.93 -4.03
CA LEU A 172 2.58 -14.91 -4.73
C LEU A 172 3.24 -16.31 -4.75
N ALA A 173 4.58 -16.38 -4.88
CA ALA A 173 5.36 -17.62 -4.89
C ALA A 173 5.36 -18.30 -3.51
N ASP A 174 5.01 -17.54 -2.46
CA ASP A 174 4.87 -18.04 -1.10
C ASP A 174 3.41 -18.43 -0.76
N GLY A 175 2.45 -18.23 -1.69
CA GLY A 175 1.08 -18.74 -1.60
C GLY A 175 -0.05 -17.70 -1.61
N VAL A 176 0.24 -16.40 -1.74
CA VAL A 176 -0.82 -15.37 -1.76
C VAL A 176 -1.44 -15.25 -3.15
N SER A 177 -2.30 -16.19 -3.52
CA SER A 177 -3.04 -16.19 -4.78
C SER A 177 -4.29 -17.05 -4.70
N GLY A 178 -5.28 -16.78 -5.56
CA GLY A 178 -6.50 -17.57 -5.64
C GLY A 178 -7.37 -17.23 -6.86
N PRO A 179 -8.40 -18.04 -7.15
CA PRO A 179 -9.18 -17.91 -8.37
C PRO A 179 -10.28 -16.85 -8.27
N LEU A 180 -10.62 -16.25 -9.42
CA LEU A 180 -11.69 -15.28 -9.58
C LEU A 180 -12.51 -15.64 -10.82
N ILE A 181 -13.77 -16.02 -10.66
CA ILE A 181 -14.65 -16.41 -11.77
C ILE A 181 -15.80 -15.42 -11.89
N ILE A 182 -16.01 -14.92 -13.10
CA ILE A 182 -17.11 -14.00 -13.42
C ILE A 182 -18.03 -14.68 -14.44
N HIS A 183 -19.29 -14.88 -14.07
CA HIS A 183 -20.31 -15.45 -14.94
C HIS A 183 -21.10 -14.36 -15.65
N SER A 184 -21.61 -14.62 -16.85
CA SER A 184 -22.51 -13.70 -17.53
C SER A 184 -23.49 -14.45 -18.43
N PRO A 185 -24.75 -13.98 -18.57
CA PRO A 185 -25.64 -14.43 -19.64
C PRO A 185 -25.10 -14.17 -21.05
N ARG A 186 -24.10 -13.28 -21.20
CA ARG A 186 -23.41 -13.01 -22.45
C ARG A 186 -22.34 -14.04 -22.79
N ASP A 187 -21.96 -14.92 -21.85
CA ASP A 187 -20.99 -15.97 -22.11
C ASP A 187 -21.52 -16.94 -23.19
N PRO A 188 -20.85 -17.06 -24.36
CA PRO A 188 -21.23 -17.99 -25.41
C PRO A 188 -20.92 -19.45 -25.05
N LEU A 189 -20.28 -19.73 -23.89
CA LEU A 189 -20.11 -21.06 -23.34
C LEU A 189 -21.24 -21.34 -22.34
N VAL A 190 -22.26 -22.08 -22.77
CA VAL A 190 -23.49 -22.25 -21.98
C VAL A 190 -23.52 -23.63 -21.33
N ARG A 191 -23.70 -23.65 -20.01
CA ARG A 191 -23.90 -24.89 -19.24
C ARG A 191 -25.14 -25.65 -19.74
N GLY A 192 -25.03 -26.97 -19.90
CA GLY A 192 -26.04 -27.85 -20.48
C GLY A 192 -26.07 -27.87 -22.02
N ARG A 193 -25.23 -27.06 -22.68
CA ARG A 193 -25.06 -27.06 -24.15
C ARG A 193 -23.61 -27.33 -24.53
N ASP A 194 -22.69 -26.55 -24.00
CA ASP A 194 -21.25 -26.63 -24.30
C ASP A 194 -20.50 -27.50 -23.27
N TYR A 195 -20.92 -27.47 -22.00
CA TYR A 195 -20.40 -28.28 -20.90
C TYR A 195 -21.49 -28.54 -19.86
N ASP A 196 -21.37 -29.60 -19.06
CA ASP A 196 -22.33 -29.96 -18.01
C ASP A 196 -21.81 -29.58 -16.60
N ASN A 197 -20.49 -29.68 -16.42
CA ASN A 197 -19.79 -29.45 -15.16
C ASN A 197 -18.70 -28.41 -15.31
N ASP A 198 -18.38 -27.72 -14.22
CA ASP A 198 -17.40 -26.65 -14.22
C ASP A 198 -16.56 -26.71 -12.94
N GLN A 199 -15.24 -26.75 -13.11
CA GLN A 199 -14.29 -26.90 -12.01
C GLN A 199 -12.94 -26.26 -12.36
N ILE A 200 -12.20 -25.84 -11.34
CA ILE A 200 -10.93 -25.12 -11.46
C ILE A 200 -9.77 -26.05 -11.12
N LEU A 201 -8.73 -25.98 -11.95
CA LEU A 201 -7.42 -26.55 -11.68
C LEU A 201 -6.40 -25.41 -11.59
N PHE A 202 -6.00 -25.10 -10.36
CA PHE A 202 -5.01 -24.10 -10.02
C PHE A 202 -3.63 -24.75 -10.00
N ILE A 203 -2.70 -24.24 -10.81
CA ILE A 203 -1.42 -24.87 -11.12
C ILE A 203 -0.31 -23.92 -10.68
N ASN A 204 0.64 -24.41 -9.90
CA ASN A 204 1.77 -23.60 -9.43
C ASN A 204 3.08 -24.37 -9.59
N ASP A 205 4.15 -23.66 -9.91
CA ASP A 205 5.47 -24.08 -9.49
C ASP A 205 5.67 -23.78 -8.00
N TRP A 206 6.59 -24.49 -7.36
CA TRP A 206 6.77 -24.38 -5.93
C TRP A 206 8.24 -24.42 -5.52
N TYR A 207 8.59 -23.47 -4.67
CA TYR A 207 9.94 -23.29 -4.16
C TYR A 207 9.99 -23.70 -2.69
N HIS A 208 11.16 -24.11 -2.19
CA HIS A 208 11.36 -24.42 -0.77
C HIS A 208 11.99 -23.28 0.02
N ASP A 209 12.78 -22.45 -0.67
CA ASP A 209 13.29 -21.21 -0.11
C ASP A 209 12.21 -20.11 -0.19
N PRO A 210 12.05 -19.25 0.84
CA PRO A 210 11.11 -18.13 0.79
C PRO A 210 11.44 -17.17 -0.35
N SER A 211 10.40 -16.63 -0.99
CA SER A 211 10.52 -15.63 -2.05
C SER A 211 11.52 -14.54 -1.65
N THR A 212 11.31 -13.90 -0.49
CA THR A 212 12.16 -12.86 0.12
C THR A 212 13.65 -13.19 0.27
N THR A 213 14.02 -14.47 0.26
CA THR A 213 15.43 -14.90 0.32
C THR A 213 16.03 -15.04 -1.06
N ILE A 214 15.31 -15.72 -1.96
CA ILE A 214 15.73 -15.81 -3.35
C ILE A 214 15.86 -14.38 -3.92
N THR A 215 14.97 -13.47 -3.48
CA THR A 215 14.88 -12.09 -3.96
C THR A 215 16.14 -11.31 -3.68
N ARG A 216 16.47 -11.26 -2.40
CA ARG A 216 17.58 -10.49 -1.90
C ARG A 216 18.90 -10.95 -2.50
N LYS A 217 19.02 -12.25 -2.80
CA LYS A 217 20.21 -12.85 -3.40
C LYS A 217 20.35 -12.47 -4.87
N LEU A 218 19.31 -12.62 -5.69
CA LEU A 218 19.42 -12.28 -7.11
C LEU A 218 19.61 -10.74 -7.35
N LEU A 219 19.22 -9.85 -6.40
CA LEU A 219 19.51 -8.37 -6.49
C LEU A 219 20.93 -8.02 -6.07
N SER A 220 21.64 -8.99 -5.52
CA SER A 220 23.00 -8.78 -5.08
C SER A 220 23.95 -9.19 -6.19
N THR A 221 25.16 -8.66 -6.16
CA THR A 221 26.22 -9.08 -7.07
C THR A 221 26.72 -10.50 -6.81
N GLU A 222 26.22 -11.18 -5.77
CA GLU A 222 26.51 -12.59 -5.47
C GLU A 222 25.57 -13.54 -6.23
N GLY A 223 24.40 -13.06 -6.66
CA GLY A 223 23.36 -13.90 -7.25
C GLY A 223 22.78 -14.92 -6.27
N TYR A 224 21.85 -15.75 -6.75
CA TYR A 224 21.36 -16.91 -6.00
C TYR A 224 22.25 -18.11 -6.27
N ASN A 225 22.87 -18.67 -5.24
CA ASN A 225 23.84 -19.76 -5.37
C ASN A 225 24.97 -19.47 -6.40
N GLY A 226 25.37 -18.20 -6.52
CA GLY A 226 26.44 -17.78 -7.44
C GLY A 226 26.00 -17.52 -8.88
N THR A 227 24.69 -17.62 -9.19
CA THR A 227 24.14 -17.34 -10.52
C THR A 227 23.18 -16.14 -10.50
N LEU A 228 23.16 -15.39 -11.61
CA LEU A 228 22.18 -14.32 -11.85
C LEU A 228 20.86 -14.85 -12.42
N ALA A 229 20.80 -16.12 -12.82
CA ALA A 229 19.59 -16.77 -13.29
C ALA A 229 18.65 -17.08 -12.11
N ALA A 230 17.35 -16.92 -12.33
CA ALA A 230 16.33 -17.38 -11.38
C ALA A 230 16.50 -18.89 -11.13
N PRO A 231 16.30 -19.35 -9.88
CA PRO A 231 16.36 -20.77 -9.59
C PRO A 231 15.17 -21.50 -10.24
N SER A 232 15.39 -22.77 -10.52
CA SER A 232 14.31 -23.67 -10.90
C SER A 232 13.42 -24.00 -9.70
N PRO A 233 12.13 -24.26 -9.93
CA PRO A 233 11.24 -24.75 -8.88
C PRO A 233 11.72 -26.08 -8.29
N ASN A 234 11.30 -26.36 -7.05
CA ASN A 234 11.54 -27.65 -6.41
C ASN A 234 10.48 -28.68 -6.84
N THR A 235 9.22 -28.29 -6.96
CA THR A 235 8.11 -29.16 -7.35
C THR A 235 7.03 -28.37 -8.10
N ALA A 236 6.08 -29.09 -8.71
CA ALA A 236 4.80 -28.53 -9.16
C ALA A 236 3.66 -28.90 -8.21
N LEU A 237 2.62 -28.05 -8.15
CA LEU A 237 1.40 -28.26 -7.38
C LEU A 237 0.15 -28.22 -8.27
N LEU A 238 -0.82 -29.08 -7.98
CA LEU A 238 -2.19 -29.03 -8.49
C LEU A 238 -3.15 -28.80 -7.33
N ASN A 239 -3.92 -27.71 -7.37
CA ASN A 239 -4.81 -27.28 -6.29
C ASN A 239 -4.13 -27.34 -4.91
N GLY A 240 -2.86 -26.94 -4.81
CA GLY A 240 -2.09 -26.96 -3.55
C GLY A 240 -1.56 -28.34 -3.11
N ILE A 241 -1.57 -29.34 -3.99
CA ILE A 241 -1.05 -30.69 -3.74
C ILE A 241 0.09 -31.00 -4.71
N GLY A 242 1.25 -31.35 -4.16
CA GLY A 242 2.42 -31.78 -4.93
C GLY A 242 3.06 -33.05 -4.40
N PHE A 243 4.20 -33.40 -4.98
CA PHE A 243 5.04 -34.53 -4.59
C PHE A 243 6.50 -34.09 -4.50
N PHE A 244 7.13 -34.34 -3.35
CA PHE A 244 8.56 -34.18 -3.15
C PHE A 244 9.17 -35.44 -2.52
N ASN A 245 10.23 -35.97 -3.13
CA ASN A 245 10.95 -37.13 -2.60
C ASN A 245 11.91 -36.71 -1.48
N CYS A 246 11.41 -36.72 -0.25
CA CYS A 246 12.17 -36.32 0.92
C CYS A 246 13.39 -37.21 1.18
N GLU A 247 13.31 -38.51 0.89
CA GLU A 247 14.43 -39.46 1.12
C GLU A 247 15.64 -39.11 0.25
N LYS A 248 15.39 -38.60 -0.96
CA LYS A 248 16.42 -38.27 -1.94
C LYS A 248 16.94 -36.84 -1.81
N TYR A 249 16.06 -35.89 -1.47
CA TYR A 249 16.36 -34.46 -1.61
C TYR A 249 16.28 -33.64 -0.31
N ALA A 250 15.68 -34.14 0.78
CA ALA A 250 15.44 -33.34 1.99
C ALA A 250 16.60 -33.40 3.00
N ASP A 251 17.83 -33.11 2.57
CA ASP A 251 19.09 -33.17 3.36
C ASP A 251 18.95 -32.60 4.80
N GLY A 252 18.60 -33.48 5.76
CA GLY A 252 18.38 -33.14 7.17
C GLY A 252 17.19 -32.20 7.48
N LYS A 253 16.37 -31.83 6.49
CA LYS A 253 15.25 -30.89 6.66
C LYS A 253 13.95 -31.61 7.04
N THR A 254 13.01 -30.89 7.68
CA THR A 254 11.71 -31.46 8.07
C THR A 254 10.84 -31.72 6.85
N CYS A 255 10.61 -32.99 6.52
CA CYS A 255 9.96 -33.39 5.28
C CYS A 255 9.28 -34.76 5.45
N GLN A 256 8.10 -34.93 4.87
CA GLN A 256 7.38 -36.20 4.80
C GLN A 256 6.78 -36.40 3.41
N THR A 257 7.32 -37.35 2.64
CA THR A 257 6.83 -37.67 1.29
C THR A 257 5.38 -38.15 1.35
N ASN A 258 4.51 -37.55 0.53
CA ASN A 258 3.14 -38.00 0.36
C ASN A 258 2.92 -38.53 -1.06
N TYR A 259 2.71 -39.83 -1.18
CA TYR A 259 2.55 -40.51 -2.46
C TYR A 259 1.12 -40.43 -3.03
N SER A 260 0.15 -39.94 -2.26
CA SER A 260 -1.23 -39.80 -2.73
C SER A 260 -1.42 -38.46 -3.47
N PRO A 261 -1.63 -38.48 -4.80
CA PRO A 261 -1.88 -37.27 -5.59
C PRO A 261 -3.25 -36.65 -5.27
N LEU A 262 -3.54 -35.48 -5.85
CA LEU A 262 -4.87 -34.87 -5.84
C LEU A 262 -5.92 -35.82 -6.45
N GLU A 263 -7.13 -35.89 -5.91
CA GLU A 263 -8.28 -36.52 -6.60
C GLU A 263 -9.23 -35.46 -7.14
N ILE A 264 -9.63 -35.60 -8.40
CA ILE A 264 -10.66 -34.79 -9.07
C ILE A 264 -11.75 -35.75 -9.51
N GLN A 265 -13.02 -35.39 -9.30
CA GLN A 265 -14.14 -36.23 -9.73
C GLN A 265 -14.92 -35.58 -10.87
N VAL A 266 -15.19 -36.36 -11.91
CA VAL A 266 -15.99 -35.96 -13.07
C VAL A 266 -17.14 -36.93 -13.28
N PRO A 267 -18.36 -36.48 -13.60
CA PRO A 267 -19.46 -37.40 -13.83
C PRO A 267 -19.28 -38.25 -15.09
N PRO A 268 -19.80 -39.49 -15.11
CA PRO A 268 -19.82 -40.31 -16.33
C PRO A 268 -20.72 -39.70 -17.39
N LYS A 269 -20.35 -39.88 -18.67
CA LYS A 269 -21.13 -39.48 -19.85
C LYS A 269 -21.48 -37.99 -19.89
N GLN A 270 -20.57 -37.14 -19.42
CA GLN A 270 -20.76 -35.69 -19.37
C GLN A 270 -19.51 -34.97 -19.85
N ARG A 271 -19.70 -33.73 -20.33
CA ARG A 271 -18.62 -32.83 -20.72
C ARG A 271 -18.26 -31.96 -19.53
N SER A 272 -17.06 -32.10 -18.99
CA SER A 272 -16.59 -31.31 -17.84
C SER A 272 -15.64 -30.21 -18.30
N ARG A 273 -16.01 -28.94 -18.06
CA ARG A 273 -15.12 -27.79 -18.21
C ARG A 273 -14.13 -27.76 -17.05
N ILE A 274 -12.85 -27.82 -17.37
CA ILE A 274 -11.75 -27.66 -16.41
C ILE A 274 -11.05 -26.35 -16.73
N ARG A 275 -11.12 -25.40 -15.79
CA ARG A 275 -10.49 -24.07 -15.88
C ARG A 275 -9.06 -24.17 -15.36
N LEU A 276 -8.10 -24.27 -16.26
CA LEU A 276 -6.68 -24.28 -15.96
C LEU A 276 -6.24 -22.84 -15.66
N ILE A 277 -5.66 -22.62 -14.49
CA ILE A 277 -5.07 -21.34 -14.09
C ILE A 277 -3.60 -21.59 -13.74
N GLN A 278 -2.68 -21.09 -14.57
CA GLN A 278 -1.26 -21.09 -14.22
C GLN A 278 -1.01 -19.88 -13.31
N ALA A 279 -0.77 -20.16 -12.03
CA ALA A 279 -0.48 -19.16 -10.99
C ALA A 279 0.95 -19.33 -10.41
N GLY A 280 1.82 -20.03 -11.13
CA GLY A 280 3.25 -20.17 -10.84
C GLY A 280 4.03 -18.90 -11.19
N SER A 281 5.31 -18.92 -10.85
CA SER A 281 6.21 -17.77 -10.92
C SER A 281 7.12 -17.78 -12.15
N HIS A 282 7.42 -18.96 -12.71
CA HIS A 282 8.42 -19.15 -13.76
C HIS A 282 8.06 -20.24 -14.78
N ALA A 283 7.44 -21.34 -14.34
CA ALA A 283 7.32 -22.54 -15.17
C ALA A 283 6.29 -22.43 -16.30
N LEU A 284 6.64 -22.85 -17.51
CA LEU A 284 5.65 -23.27 -18.50
C LEU A 284 5.15 -24.67 -18.14
N PHE A 285 3.84 -24.86 -18.11
CA PHE A 285 3.23 -26.17 -17.87
C PHE A 285 2.67 -26.77 -19.15
N LYS A 286 2.80 -28.09 -19.30
CA LYS A 286 2.08 -28.90 -20.29
C LYS A 286 1.10 -29.81 -19.57
N VAL A 287 -0.19 -29.52 -19.69
CA VAL A 287 -1.27 -30.26 -19.02
C VAL A 287 -1.85 -31.31 -19.95
N SER A 288 -1.92 -32.57 -19.49
CA SER A 288 -2.55 -33.68 -20.21
C SER A 288 -3.42 -34.55 -19.31
N VAL A 289 -4.32 -35.30 -19.94
CA VAL A 289 -5.13 -36.32 -19.30
C VAL A 289 -4.95 -37.63 -20.06
N ASP A 290 -4.50 -38.68 -19.37
CA ASP A 290 -4.20 -39.97 -20.01
C ASP A 290 -5.45 -40.51 -20.73
N GLY A 291 -5.30 -40.88 -22.01
CA GLY A 291 -6.38 -41.43 -22.83
C GLY A 291 -7.44 -40.42 -23.30
N HIS A 292 -7.36 -39.14 -22.88
CA HIS A 292 -8.33 -38.11 -23.21
C HIS A 292 -7.68 -36.92 -23.90
N ALA A 293 -8.03 -36.70 -25.17
CA ALA A 293 -7.66 -35.47 -25.86
C ALA A 293 -8.59 -34.33 -25.42
N LEU A 294 -8.02 -33.14 -25.23
CA LEU A 294 -8.66 -31.98 -24.63
C LEU A 294 -9.10 -30.97 -25.71
N GLU A 295 -10.34 -30.52 -25.64
CA GLU A 295 -10.84 -29.40 -26.46
C GLU A 295 -10.64 -28.08 -25.70
N VAL A 296 -9.84 -27.15 -26.22
CA VAL A 296 -9.71 -25.80 -25.64
C VAL A 296 -10.92 -24.95 -26.05
N ILE A 297 -11.62 -24.39 -25.07
CA ILE A 297 -12.87 -23.63 -25.27
C ILE A 297 -12.81 -22.19 -24.73
N GLU A 298 -11.80 -21.85 -23.94
CA GLU A 298 -11.52 -20.50 -23.45
C GLU A 298 -10.01 -20.29 -23.38
N ALA A 299 -9.53 -19.11 -23.75
CA ALA A 299 -8.16 -18.64 -23.51
C ALA A 299 -8.27 -17.32 -22.74
N ASP A 300 -7.70 -17.28 -21.54
CA ASP A 300 -7.92 -16.27 -20.51
C ASP A 300 -9.42 -16.05 -20.21
N ALA A 301 -9.97 -14.90 -20.59
CA ALA A 301 -11.38 -14.57 -20.49
C ALA A 301 -12.11 -14.61 -21.86
N THR A 302 -11.43 -15.07 -22.91
CA THR A 302 -11.94 -15.11 -24.28
C THR A 302 -12.45 -16.50 -24.65
N PRO A 303 -13.76 -16.67 -24.89
CA PRO A 303 -14.31 -17.92 -25.40
C PRO A 303 -13.80 -18.21 -26.81
N VAL A 304 -13.31 -19.42 -27.05
CA VAL A 304 -12.75 -19.83 -28.34
C VAL A 304 -13.42 -21.09 -28.89
N ARG A 305 -13.20 -21.33 -30.18
CA ARG A 305 -13.36 -22.62 -30.85
C ARG A 305 -11.98 -23.12 -31.19
N SER A 306 -11.66 -24.33 -30.77
CA SER A 306 -10.45 -24.97 -31.23
C SER A 306 -10.67 -25.69 -32.55
N SER A 307 -9.69 -25.58 -33.46
CA SER A 307 -9.68 -26.34 -34.71
C SER A 307 -9.12 -27.76 -34.54
N LYS A 308 -8.67 -28.14 -33.35
CA LYS A 308 -8.04 -29.44 -33.05
C LYS A 308 -8.25 -29.82 -31.58
N LEU A 309 -8.22 -31.12 -31.28
CA LEU A 309 -8.04 -31.59 -29.90
C LEU A 309 -6.53 -31.69 -29.56
N PHE A 310 -6.19 -31.40 -28.32
CA PHE A 310 -4.82 -31.39 -27.81
C PHE A 310 -4.59 -32.55 -26.85
N HIS A 311 -3.49 -33.29 -27.02
CA HIS A 311 -3.05 -34.24 -26.00
C HIS A 311 -2.43 -33.51 -24.79
N ARG A 312 -1.71 -32.41 -25.07
CA ARG A 312 -1.06 -31.53 -24.10
C ARG A 312 -1.45 -30.08 -24.39
N VAL A 313 -1.93 -29.38 -23.37
CA VAL A 313 -2.19 -27.94 -23.42
C VAL A 313 -1.04 -27.24 -22.71
N SER A 314 -0.21 -26.54 -23.49
CA SER A 314 0.81 -25.64 -22.95
C SER A 314 0.15 -24.39 -22.36
N LEU A 315 0.64 -23.93 -21.21
CA LEU A 315 0.25 -22.64 -20.65
C LEU A 315 1.43 -22.04 -19.86
N HIS A 316 1.77 -20.81 -20.21
CA HIS A 316 2.80 -20.02 -19.55
C HIS A 316 2.25 -19.38 -18.27
N ASN A 317 3.12 -18.79 -17.44
CA ASN A 317 2.66 -18.08 -16.25
C ASN A 317 1.61 -17.01 -16.53
N ALA A 318 0.64 -16.94 -15.61
CA ALA A 318 -0.51 -16.04 -15.64
C ALA A 318 -1.58 -16.32 -16.71
N GLU A 319 -1.32 -17.24 -17.64
CA GLU A 319 -2.32 -17.68 -18.62
C GLU A 319 -3.37 -18.58 -18.01
N ARG A 320 -4.57 -18.54 -18.61
CA ARG A 320 -5.66 -19.45 -18.28
C ARG A 320 -6.19 -20.08 -19.55
N TYR A 321 -6.60 -21.34 -19.45
CA TYR A 321 -7.35 -22.00 -20.50
C TYR A 321 -8.48 -22.82 -19.89
N SER A 322 -9.67 -22.79 -20.49
CA SER A 322 -10.69 -23.81 -20.18
C SER A 322 -10.63 -24.93 -21.20
N VAL A 323 -10.60 -26.17 -20.71
CA VAL A 323 -10.64 -27.37 -21.53
C VAL A 323 -11.89 -28.20 -21.26
N ILE A 324 -12.38 -28.93 -22.26
CA ILE A 324 -13.38 -29.98 -22.07
C ILE A 324 -12.68 -31.32 -21.89
N LEU A 325 -13.00 -31.97 -20.78
CA LEU A 325 -12.81 -33.40 -20.58
C LEU A 325 -14.15 -34.11 -20.85
N ASP A 326 -14.20 -34.90 -21.91
CA ASP A 326 -15.39 -35.65 -22.32
C ASP A 326 -15.32 -37.08 -21.79
N THR A 327 -16.30 -37.47 -20.98
CA THR A 327 -16.42 -38.81 -20.39
C THR A 327 -17.48 -39.69 -21.06
N ALA A 328 -17.84 -39.38 -22.32
CA ALA A 328 -18.83 -40.15 -23.09
C ALA A 328 -18.50 -41.65 -23.20
N SER A 329 -17.20 -42.00 -23.25
CA SER A 329 -16.72 -43.39 -23.32
C SER A 329 -16.47 -44.05 -21.97
N ASP A 330 -16.54 -43.31 -20.86
CA ASP A 330 -16.16 -43.81 -19.55
C ASP A 330 -17.36 -44.21 -18.68
N SER A 331 -17.09 -45.10 -17.74
CA SER A 331 -18.05 -45.65 -16.79
C SER A 331 -17.74 -45.24 -15.35
N GLU A 332 -18.75 -45.32 -14.49
CA GLU A 332 -18.59 -45.09 -13.06
C GLU A 332 -17.44 -45.95 -12.49
N GLY A 333 -16.49 -45.30 -11.81
CA GLY A 333 -15.33 -45.94 -11.21
C GLY A 333 -14.06 -45.93 -12.07
N ASP A 334 -14.17 -45.62 -13.36
CA ASP A 334 -13.00 -45.43 -14.22
C ASP A 334 -12.11 -44.31 -13.67
N SER A 335 -10.80 -44.44 -13.86
CA SER A 335 -9.85 -43.44 -13.39
C SER A 335 -8.60 -43.38 -14.25
N PHE A 336 -8.04 -42.19 -14.36
CA PHE A 336 -6.90 -41.87 -15.21
C PHE A 336 -6.06 -40.76 -14.59
N HIS A 337 -4.79 -40.66 -14.98
CA HIS A 337 -3.94 -39.55 -14.52
C HIS A 337 -4.21 -38.28 -15.32
N LEU A 338 -4.29 -37.16 -14.60
CA LEU A 338 -4.01 -35.83 -15.13
C LEU A 338 -2.59 -35.46 -14.73
N ARG A 339 -1.83 -34.89 -15.67
CA ARG A 339 -0.42 -34.54 -15.51
C ARG A 339 -0.23 -33.07 -15.82
N ALA A 340 0.47 -32.35 -14.96
CA ALA A 340 0.99 -31.02 -15.25
C ALA A 340 2.51 -31.09 -15.14
N VAL A 341 3.18 -31.12 -16.29
CA VAL A 341 4.64 -31.24 -16.40
C VAL A 341 5.21 -29.85 -16.61
N MET A 342 6.24 -29.45 -15.84
CA MET A 342 6.99 -28.23 -16.17
C MET A 342 7.96 -28.51 -17.32
N ASP A 343 8.04 -27.59 -18.27
CA ASP A 343 9.00 -27.71 -19.36
C ASP A 343 10.39 -27.30 -18.85
N THR A 344 11.30 -28.28 -18.75
CA THR A 344 12.60 -28.05 -18.10
C THR A 344 13.56 -27.22 -18.93
N ASP A 345 13.33 -27.12 -20.25
CA ASP A 345 14.10 -26.28 -21.16
C ASP A 345 13.87 -24.78 -20.92
N CYS A 346 12.80 -24.40 -20.20
CA CYS A 346 12.56 -23.03 -19.75
C CYS A 346 13.51 -22.60 -18.61
N PHE A 347 14.31 -23.50 -18.01
CA PHE A 347 15.11 -23.19 -16.83
C PHE A 347 16.63 -23.20 -17.10
N ALA A 348 17.28 -22.06 -16.89
CA ALA A 348 18.72 -21.89 -17.15
C ALA A 348 19.70 -22.70 -16.25
N PRO A 349 19.31 -23.27 -15.08
CA PRO A 349 20.09 -24.31 -14.42
C PRO A 349 19.52 -25.73 -14.56
N GLY A 350 18.40 -25.92 -15.28
CA GLY A 350 17.62 -27.17 -15.26
C GLY A 350 17.01 -27.45 -13.88
N MET A 351 16.31 -28.58 -13.70
CA MET A 351 15.72 -28.95 -12.40
C MET A 351 16.55 -29.99 -11.64
N ASP A 352 16.88 -29.69 -10.38
CA ASP A 352 17.56 -30.62 -9.47
C ASP A 352 16.65 -31.78 -9.00
N THR A 353 15.35 -31.59 -9.14
CA THR A 353 14.28 -32.40 -8.57
C THR A 353 13.41 -33.02 -9.66
N VAL A 354 14.01 -33.85 -10.52
CA VAL A 354 13.33 -34.45 -11.71
C VAL A 354 11.99 -35.12 -11.38
N GLU A 355 11.87 -35.78 -10.23
CA GLU A 355 10.61 -36.42 -9.80
C GLU A 355 9.52 -35.41 -9.39
N GLY A 356 9.91 -34.20 -9.00
CA GLY A 356 9.03 -33.07 -8.69
C GLY A 356 8.58 -32.29 -9.93
N ASN A 357 9.11 -32.60 -11.11
CA ASN A 357 8.77 -31.91 -12.37
C ASN A 357 7.28 -32.06 -12.73
N THR A 358 6.70 -33.23 -12.47
CA THR A 358 5.31 -33.51 -12.83
C THR A 358 4.42 -33.55 -11.60
N ALA A 359 3.46 -32.63 -11.53
CA ALA A 359 2.35 -32.77 -10.61
C ALA A 359 1.29 -33.72 -11.19
N LEU A 360 0.83 -34.66 -10.36
CA LEU A 360 -0.16 -35.67 -10.74
C LEU A 360 -1.47 -35.45 -10.00
N ALA A 361 -2.57 -35.66 -10.71
CA ALA A 361 -3.89 -35.85 -10.13
C ALA A 361 -4.51 -37.15 -10.66
N VAL A 362 -5.35 -37.79 -9.86
CA VAL A 362 -6.24 -38.87 -10.29
C VAL A 362 -7.58 -38.25 -10.62
N VAL A 363 -7.96 -38.32 -11.88
CA VAL A 363 -9.32 -38.01 -12.28
C VAL A 363 -10.13 -39.29 -12.18
N ARG A 364 -11.23 -39.26 -11.41
CA ARG A 364 -12.11 -40.39 -11.19
C ARG A 364 -13.49 -40.10 -11.73
N VAL A 365 -14.01 -41.02 -12.52
CA VAL A 365 -15.36 -40.95 -13.06
C VAL A 365 -16.34 -41.36 -11.96
N SER A 366 -17.13 -40.42 -11.48
CA SER A 366 -18.04 -40.60 -10.34
C SER A 366 -19.28 -39.73 -10.48
N SER A 367 -20.45 -40.36 -10.34
CA SER A 367 -21.76 -39.72 -10.27
C SER A 367 -21.98 -38.97 -8.94
N LYS A 368 -21.20 -39.31 -7.91
CA LYS A 368 -21.22 -38.66 -6.60
C LYS A 368 -20.07 -37.67 -6.52
N PRO A 369 -20.27 -36.44 -6.01
CA PRO A 369 -19.18 -35.51 -5.74
C PRO A 369 -18.30 -36.00 -4.58
N LEU A 370 -17.05 -35.56 -4.55
CA LEU A 370 -16.11 -35.82 -3.45
C LEU A 370 -16.70 -35.31 -2.13
N GLU A 371 -16.80 -36.18 -1.12
CA GLU A 371 -17.12 -35.74 0.24
C GLU A 371 -16.04 -34.76 0.74
N SER A 372 -16.48 -33.63 1.31
CA SER A 372 -15.59 -32.58 1.82
C SER A 372 -14.54 -33.15 2.77
N GLY A 373 -13.27 -33.11 2.36
CA GLY A 373 -12.12 -33.60 3.15
C GLY A 373 -11.30 -34.72 2.49
N ASN A 374 -11.84 -35.42 1.48
CA ASN A 374 -11.11 -36.46 0.74
C ASN A 374 -10.44 -35.89 -0.53
N ILE A 375 -9.51 -34.95 -0.36
CA ILE A 375 -8.86 -34.27 -1.51
C ILE A 375 -7.72 -35.07 -2.15
N ARG A 376 -7.20 -36.08 -1.44
CA ARG A 376 -6.13 -36.95 -1.93
C ARG A 376 -6.72 -38.27 -2.41
N ALA A 377 -6.15 -38.78 -3.50
CA ALA A 377 -6.59 -40.01 -4.12
C ALA A 377 -6.44 -41.20 -3.17
N ARG A 378 -7.54 -41.95 -3.03
CA ARG A 378 -7.51 -43.25 -2.37
C ARG A 378 -6.97 -44.28 -3.36
N MET A 379 -6.04 -45.12 -2.88
CA MET A 379 -5.53 -46.25 -3.65
C MET A 379 -6.68 -47.20 -4.07
N PRO A 380 -6.59 -47.84 -5.24
CA PRO A 380 -5.43 -47.89 -6.14
C PRO A 380 -5.32 -46.69 -7.09
N ALA A 381 -4.08 -46.28 -7.38
CA ALA A 381 -3.79 -45.34 -8.45
C ALA A 381 -4.12 -45.93 -9.83
N PRO A 382 -4.49 -45.11 -10.83
CA PRO A 382 -4.70 -45.57 -12.21
C PRO A 382 -3.45 -46.25 -12.78
N THR A 383 -3.63 -47.21 -13.66
CA THR A 383 -2.51 -47.84 -14.42
C THR A 383 -2.39 -47.28 -15.83
N THR A 384 -2.96 -46.09 -16.08
CA THR A 384 -2.95 -45.44 -17.39
C THR A 384 -1.55 -44.97 -17.78
N GLN A 385 -1.31 -44.91 -19.08
CA GLN A 385 -0.05 -44.45 -19.65
C GLN A 385 -0.19 -43.02 -20.15
N ASP A 386 0.89 -42.26 -19.98
CA ASP A 386 1.02 -40.91 -20.53
C ASP A 386 1.01 -40.96 -22.07
N TRP A 387 0.68 -39.82 -22.68
CA TRP A 387 0.79 -39.63 -24.12
C TRP A 387 2.25 -39.71 -24.59
N SER A 388 2.46 -40.24 -25.80
CA SER A 388 3.80 -40.46 -26.38
C SER A 388 4.46 -39.20 -26.92
N ASP A 389 3.72 -38.10 -27.05
CA ASP A 389 4.24 -36.79 -27.45
C ASP A 389 5.21 -36.20 -26.41
N GLU A 390 6.17 -35.42 -26.92
CA GLU A 390 7.31 -34.89 -26.16
C GLU A 390 6.85 -34.04 -24.97
N LYS A 391 7.52 -34.23 -23.82
CA LYS A 391 7.21 -33.55 -22.55
C LYS A 391 8.06 -32.31 -22.38
N ASP A 392 9.33 -32.41 -22.73
CA ASP A 392 10.26 -31.29 -22.83
C ASP A 392 10.31 -30.80 -24.29
N GLY A 393 10.79 -29.60 -24.52
CA GLY A 393 10.93 -29.04 -25.87
C GLY A 393 11.20 -27.54 -25.82
N PRO A 394 11.28 -26.86 -26.98
CA PRO A 394 11.44 -25.41 -26.97
C PRO A 394 10.29 -24.81 -26.15
N CYS A 395 10.63 -23.88 -25.25
CA CYS A 395 9.76 -23.23 -24.25
C CYS A 395 8.64 -22.42 -24.93
N VAL A 396 7.71 -23.10 -25.60
CA VAL A 396 6.77 -22.50 -26.56
C VAL A 396 5.35 -22.63 -26.05
N ASP A 397 4.63 -21.50 -26.10
CA ASP A 397 3.21 -21.40 -25.78
C ASP A 397 2.33 -22.27 -26.70
N LEU A 398 1.08 -22.48 -26.33
CA LEU A 398 0.08 -23.15 -27.14
C LEU A 398 -0.05 -22.47 -28.51
N ASP A 399 -0.15 -23.25 -29.58
CA ASP A 399 -0.34 -22.71 -30.94
C ASP A 399 -1.69 -21.99 -31.06
N GLN A 400 -1.66 -20.68 -30.88
CA GLN A 400 -2.83 -19.81 -30.88
C GLN A 400 -3.53 -19.77 -32.25
N SER A 401 -2.86 -20.14 -33.35
CA SER A 401 -3.49 -20.21 -34.69
C SER A 401 -4.59 -21.28 -34.77
N LYS A 402 -4.63 -22.20 -33.79
CA LYS A 402 -5.65 -23.23 -33.66
C LYS A 402 -6.86 -22.76 -32.86
N LEU A 403 -6.85 -21.54 -32.35
CA LEU A 403 -7.91 -20.96 -31.53
C LEU A 403 -8.54 -19.78 -32.26
N ALA A 404 -9.87 -19.84 -32.44
CA ALA A 404 -10.64 -18.75 -33.01
C ALA A 404 -11.67 -18.24 -32.00
N PRO A 405 -11.71 -16.94 -31.65
CA PRO A 405 -12.73 -16.39 -30.76
C PRO A 405 -14.16 -16.71 -31.23
N ARG A 406 -15.04 -17.03 -30.27
CA ARG A 406 -16.48 -17.20 -30.50
C ARG A 406 -17.20 -15.86 -30.65
N ILE A 407 -16.66 -14.82 -30.02
CA ILE A 407 -17.11 -13.44 -30.15
C ILE A 407 -16.06 -12.72 -30.98
N ASN A 408 -16.44 -12.26 -32.17
CA ASN A 408 -15.51 -11.52 -33.02
C ASN A 408 -15.26 -10.13 -32.39
N PRO A 409 -14.00 -9.79 -32.08
CA PRO A 409 -13.65 -8.50 -31.47
C PRO A 409 -13.89 -7.29 -32.40
N ASN A 410 -14.10 -7.52 -33.69
CA ASN A 410 -14.37 -6.53 -34.73
C ASN A 410 -13.34 -5.40 -34.80
N LEU A 411 -12.15 -5.70 -35.33
CA LEU A 411 -11.03 -4.75 -35.41
C LEU A 411 -11.01 -3.90 -36.71
N ASN A 412 -12.17 -3.68 -37.36
CA ASN A 412 -12.25 -3.06 -38.70
C ASN A 412 -11.95 -1.55 -38.79
N SER A 413 -11.74 -0.85 -37.67
CA SER A 413 -11.31 0.57 -37.70
C SER A 413 -9.83 0.71 -38.11
N ASN A 414 -9.30 1.93 -38.27
CA ASN A 414 -7.87 2.15 -38.50
C ASN A 414 -7.13 2.44 -37.18
N SER A 415 -5.85 2.07 -37.12
CA SER A 415 -4.98 2.44 -36.00
C SER A 415 -4.62 3.92 -36.04
N LEU A 416 -4.58 4.57 -34.88
CA LEU A 416 -4.24 6.00 -34.74
C LEU A 416 -2.72 6.23 -34.73
N GLY A 417 -1.94 5.20 -34.43
CA GLY A 417 -0.48 5.25 -34.40
C GLY A 417 0.12 3.97 -33.81
N ARG A 418 1.45 3.93 -33.73
CA ARG A 418 2.20 2.79 -33.19
C ARG A 418 3.17 3.23 -32.10
N VAL A 419 3.28 2.42 -31.06
CA VAL A 419 4.31 2.53 -30.02
C VAL A 419 5.15 1.27 -30.02
N TYR A 420 6.42 1.40 -29.64
CA TYR A 420 7.39 0.30 -29.66
C TYR A 420 8.04 0.17 -28.29
N TYR A 421 8.28 -1.08 -27.92
CA TYR A 421 9.00 -1.46 -26.72
C TYR A 421 9.98 -2.58 -27.05
N ASN A 422 11.20 -2.46 -26.55
CA ASN A 422 12.19 -3.51 -26.69
C ASN A 422 12.52 -4.10 -25.32
N THR A 423 12.22 -5.38 -25.11
CA THR A 423 12.55 -6.12 -23.89
C THR A 423 13.89 -6.83 -24.03
N SER A 424 14.66 -6.92 -22.95
CA SER A 424 15.94 -7.63 -22.92
C SER A 424 16.40 -7.94 -21.51
N PHE A 425 17.14 -9.03 -21.33
CA PHE A 425 17.90 -9.31 -20.12
C PHE A 425 19.36 -8.87 -20.27
N GLY A 426 19.88 -8.19 -19.25
CA GLY A 426 21.24 -7.68 -19.24
C GLY A 426 21.84 -7.53 -17.85
N THR A 427 22.95 -6.80 -17.77
CA THR A 427 23.62 -6.52 -16.49
C THR A 427 23.92 -5.04 -16.28
N ILE A 428 23.81 -4.59 -15.03
CA ILE A 428 24.26 -3.28 -14.57
C ILE A 428 25.51 -3.45 -13.72
N ILE A 429 26.50 -2.57 -13.88
CA ILE A 429 27.73 -2.59 -13.07
C ILE A 429 27.55 -1.75 -11.80
N ASP A 430 27.60 -2.41 -10.64
CA ASP A 430 27.69 -1.77 -9.34
C ASP A 430 29.13 -1.27 -9.11
N ARG A 431 29.35 0.01 -9.42
CA ARG A 431 30.66 0.66 -9.29
C ARG A 431 31.11 0.84 -7.83
N SER A 432 30.23 0.60 -6.85
CA SER A 432 30.58 0.67 -5.43
C SER A 432 31.36 -0.56 -4.95
N LYS A 433 31.27 -1.68 -5.67
CA LYS A 433 32.02 -2.92 -5.38
C LYS A 433 33.24 -3.06 -6.27
N LYS A 434 34.41 -3.35 -5.66
CA LYS A 434 35.66 -3.69 -6.36
C LYS A 434 35.82 -5.21 -6.41
N GLY A 435 36.01 -5.79 -7.59
CA GLY A 435 36.25 -7.22 -7.79
C GLY A 435 35.47 -7.80 -8.98
N PRO A 436 35.65 -9.09 -9.30
CA PRO A 436 35.02 -9.76 -10.45
C PRO A 436 33.49 -9.95 -10.33
N SER A 437 32.93 -9.75 -9.14
CA SER A 437 31.50 -9.93 -8.83
C SER A 437 30.83 -8.58 -8.56
N ASN A 438 30.83 -7.69 -9.56
CA ASN A 438 30.22 -6.36 -9.48
C ASN A 438 29.06 -6.14 -10.47
N ALA A 439 28.62 -7.19 -11.17
CA ALA A 439 27.48 -7.15 -12.09
C ALA A 439 26.17 -7.52 -11.36
N LEU A 440 25.07 -6.86 -11.76
CA LEU A 440 23.70 -7.11 -11.30
C LEU A 440 22.86 -7.50 -12.51
N GLY A 441 22.22 -8.67 -12.50
CA GLY A 441 21.27 -9.06 -13.54
C GLY A 441 19.99 -8.24 -13.48
N ARG A 442 19.51 -7.71 -14.61
CA ARG A 442 18.28 -6.90 -14.71
C ARG A 442 17.60 -7.14 -16.05
N PHE A 443 16.28 -7.09 -16.06
CA PHE A 443 15.54 -6.92 -17.30
C PHE A 443 15.35 -5.41 -17.58
N PHE A 444 15.25 -5.10 -18.87
CA PHE A 444 15.16 -3.76 -19.41
C PHE A 444 14.08 -3.67 -20.49
N VAL A 445 13.20 -2.68 -20.35
CA VAL A 445 12.45 -2.15 -21.49
C VAL A 445 13.10 -0.87 -21.96
N ASP A 446 13.39 -0.80 -23.25
CA ASP A 446 14.02 0.37 -23.88
C ASP A 446 15.27 0.81 -23.13
N ASN A 447 16.09 -0.17 -22.72
CA ASN A 447 17.32 0.01 -21.94
C ASN A 447 17.09 0.67 -20.56
N THR A 448 15.87 0.59 -20.04
CA THR A 448 15.44 1.11 -18.72
C THR A 448 14.95 -0.03 -17.85
N THR A 449 15.49 -0.14 -16.64
CA THR A 449 15.01 -1.10 -15.64
C THR A 449 14.07 -0.40 -14.66
N TYR A 450 12.97 -1.06 -14.30
CA TYR A 450 11.98 -0.49 -13.39
C TYR A 450 12.54 -0.31 -11.99
N ILE A 451 12.33 0.88 -11.45
CA ILE A 451 12.60 1.18 -10.05
C ILE A 451 11.26 1.45 -9.36
N SER A 452 10.77 0.47 -8.60
CA SER A 452 9.51 0.63 -7.86
C SER A 452 9.57 1.82 -6.89
N ARG A 453 8.52 2.63 -6.92
CA ARG A 453 8.34 3.82 -6.08
C ARG A 453 7.27 3.56 -5.01
N GLU A 454 7.49 2.57 -4.16
CA GLU A 454 6.51 2.10 -3.16
C GLU A 454 5.95 3.22 -2.25
N SER A 455 6.77 4.23 -1.92
CA SER A 455 6.37 5.39 -1.12
C SER A 455 5.89 6.59 -1.94
N GLN A 456 6.09 6.57 -3.25
CA GLN A 456 5.67 7.62 -4.19
C GLN A 456 5.08 6.99 -5.46
N PRO A 457 3.91 6.34 -5.37
CA PRO A 457 3.33 5.62 -6.50
C PRO A 457 3.19 6.51 -7.73
N LEU A 458 3.27 5.91 -8.91
CA LEU A 458 3.24 6.66 -10.16
C LEU A 458 1.87 7.36 -10.40
N LEU A 459 0.74 6.74 -10.03
CA LEU A 459 -0.61 7.26 -10.31
C LEU A 459 -0.81 8.69 -9.79
N PRO A 460 -0.53 9.01 -8.51
CA PRO A 460 -0.56 10.38 -8.01
C PRO A 460 0.26 11.40 -8.81
N GLN A 461 1.37 10.98 -9.44
CA GLN A 461 2.22 11.88 -10.24
C GLN A 461 1.55 12.28 -11.56
N LEU A 462 0.73 11.41 -12.14
CA LEU A 462 -0.05 11.70 -13.34
C LEU A 462 -1.45 12.24 -13.06
N MET A 463 -1.91 12.21 -11.81
CA MET A 463 -3.20 12.78 -11.43
C MET A 463 -3.20 14.32 -11.43
N SER A 464 -4.39 14.92 -11.44
CA SER A 464 -4.54 16.38 -11.34
C SER A 464 -3.87 16.90 -10.07
N GLY A 465 -2.92 17.83 -10.23
CA GLY A 465 -2.07 18.35 -9.15
C GLY A 465 -0.72 17.64 -8.99
N GLY A 466 -0.46 16.55 -9.74
CA GLY A 466 0.85 15.90 -9.87
C GLY A 466 1.77 16.58 -10.88
N SER A 467 2.97 16.01 -11.09
CA SER A 467 3.96 16.53 -12.05
C SER A 467 3.50 16.46 -13.51
N GLY A 468 2.55 15.57 -13.83
CA GLY A 468 2.09 15.29 -15.19
C GLY A 468 3.16 14.62 -16.07
N ALA A 469 4.29 14.22 -15.49
CA ALA A 469 5.43 13.63 -16.17
C ALA A 469 6.12 12.59 -15.27
N LEU A 470 6.66 11.54 -15.88
CA LEU A 470 7.40 10.48 -15.20
C LEU A 470 8.88 10.54 -15.57
N ASN A 471 9.74 10.03 -14.68
CA ASN A 471 11.15 9.89 -14.97
C ASN A 471 11.39 8.67 -15.87
N MET A 472 11.63 8.92 -17.16
CA MET A 472 11.89 7.87 -18.16
C MET A 472 13.18 7.06 -17.91
N SER A 473 14.03 7.47 -16.96
CA SER A 473 15.19 6.68 -16.52
C SER A 473 14.86 5.64 -15.44
N GLU A 474 13.64 5.65 -14.91
CA GLU A 474 13.19 4.76 -13.83
C GLU A 474 12.03 3.86 -14.27
N VAL A 475 11.39 4.20 -15.38
CA VAL A 475 10.26 3.49 -15.95
C VAL A 475 10.22 3.76 -17.46
N ALA A 476 10.02 2.75 -18.29
CA ALA A 476 9.81 2.98 -19.71
C ALA A 476 8.39 3.52 -19.93
N THR A 477 8.25 4.60 -20.69
CA THR A 477 6.95 5.27 -20.86
C THR A 477 6.73 5.66 -22.30
N GLN A 478 5.52 5.43 -22.83
CA GLN A 478 5.08 6.03 -24.08
C GLN A 478 3.90 6.95 -23.81
N THR A 479 3.80 8.03 -24.59
CA THR A 479 2.64 8.93 -24.53
C THR A 479 1.86 8.84 -25.84
N ILE A 480 0.66 8.29 -25.75
CA ILE A 480 -0.39 8.33 -26.74
C ILE A 480 -1.02 9.74 -26.76
N SER A 481 -1.31 10.29 -27.93
CA SER A 481 -1.78 11.68 -28.06
C SER A 481 -3.29 11.87 -27.88
N GLN A 482 -4.08 10.81 -28.04
CA GLN A 482 -5.54 10.85 -27.98
C GLN A 482 -6.14 9.45 -27.72
N PRO A 483 -7.31 9.37 -27.09
CA PRO A 483 -8.05 8.12 -26.95
C PRO A 483 -8.30 7.44 -28.29
N GLY A 484 -8.21 6.12 -28.27
CA GLY A 484 -8.63 5.27 -29.36
C GLY A 484 -7.67 4.10 -29.52
N ILE A 485 -7.49 3.71 -30.76
CA ILE A 485 -6.86 2.47 -31.15
C ILE A 485 -5.39 2.73 -31.43
N TRP A 486 -4.50 1.96 -30.80
CA TRP A 486 -3.07 2.04 -31.04
C TRP A 486 -2.46 0.66 -31.24
N ASP A 487 -1.49 0.59 -32.14
CA ASP A 487 -0.64 -0.56 -32.33
C ASP A 487 0.45 -0.54 -31.24
N VAL A 488 0.55 -1.60 -30.46
CA VAL A 488 1.63 -1.79 -29.49
C VAL A 488 2.55 -2.87 -30.02
N VAL A 489 3.82 -2.52 -30.23
CA VAL A 489 4.85 -3.49 -30.61
C VAL A 489 5.68 -3.81 -29.39
N VAL A 490 5.79 -5.11 -29.10
CA VAL A 490 6.73 -5.64 -28.11
C VAL A 490 7.75 -6.49 -28.86
N ASN A 491 8.99 -6.01 -28.89
CA ASN A 491 10.13 -6.71 -29.45
C ASN A 491 10.88 -7.43 -28.34
N ASN A 492 11.06 -8.74 -28.45
CA ASN A 492 11.92 -9.51 -27.57
C ASN A 492 13.33 -9.63 -28.17
N LEU A 493 14.29 -8.92 -27.57
CA LEU A 493 15.67 -8.94 -28.04
C LEU A 493 16.45 -10.16 -27.52
N ASP A 494 15.95 -10.84 -26.48
CA ASP A 494 16.56 -12.04 -25.95
C ASP A 494 16.35 -13.20 -26.92
N GLN A 495 17.42 -13.88 -27.34
CA GLN A 495 17.32 -14.93 -28.36
C GLN A 495 16.83 -16.28 -27.81
N ALA A 496 16.91 -16.48 -26.50
CA ALA A 496 16.70 -17.78 -25.86
C ALA A 496 15.73 -17.72 -24.68
N ILE A 497 15.04 -16.60 -24.49
CA ILE A 497 14.10 -16.39 -23.39
C ILE A 497 12.78 -15.93 -24.00
N ASP A 498 11.73 -16.65 -23.71
CA ASP A 498 10.36 -16.25 -24.05
C ASP A 498 9.80 -15.37 -22.93
N HIS A 499 9.04 -14.35 -23.28
CA HIS A 499 8.45 -13.42 -22.31
C HIS A 499 6.93 -13.48 -22.33
N PRO A 500 6.26 -13.97 -21.27
CA PRO A 500 4.83 -13.75 -21.07
C PRO A 500 4.58 -12.29 -20.74
N ILE A 501 3.83 -11.62 -21.62
CA ILE A 501 3.46 -10.22 -21.51
C ILE A 501 2.02 -10.12 -21.05
N HIS A 502 1.79 -9.80 -19.78
CA HIS A 502 0.46 -9.44 -19.28
C HIS A 502 0.12 -7.98 -19.66
N LEU A 503 -1.15 -7.59 -19.69
CA LEU A 503 -1.56 -6.20 -19.86
C LEU A 503 -2.67 -5.88 -18.87
N HIS A 504 -2.41 -4.92 -17.98
CA HIS A 504 -3.41 -4.47 -17.01
C HIS A 504 -4.45 -3.58 -17.69
N GLY A 505 -5.67 -3.61 -17.17
CA GLY A 505 -6.75 -2.68 -17.55
C GLY A 505 -7.41 -2.95 -18.91
N VAL A 506 -6.91 -3.90 -19.71
CA VAL A 506 -7.39 -4.12 -21.08
C VAL A 506 -7.10 -5.53 -21.60
N ASP A 507 -7.99 -6.05 -22.45
CA ASP A 507 -7.66 -7.19 -23.31
C ASP A 507 -7.11 -6.69 -24.64
N THR A 508 -6.09 -7.37 -25.15
CA THR A 508 -5.43 -6.99 -26.39
C THR A 508 -5.33 -8.17 -27.34
N CYS A 509 -5.28 -7.90 -28.63
CA CYS A 509 -5.31 -8.95 -29.65
C CYS A 509 -3.99 -8.99 -30.40
N VAL A 510 -3.45 -10.19 -30.62
CA VAL A 510 -2.28 -10.34 -31.48
C VAL A 510 -2.76 -10.19 -32.92
N VAL A 511 -2.31 -9.12 -33.59
CA VAL A 511 -2.68 -8.85 -34.99
C VAL A 511 -1.51 -9.03 -35.94
N ALA A 512 -0.27 -9.08 -35.46
CA ALA A 512 0.87 -9.55 -36.24
C ALA A 512 1.93 -10.13 -35.31
N SER A 513 2.73 -11.05 -35.83
CA SER A 513 3.92 -11.58 -35.16
C SER A 513 4.98 -11.91 -36.21
N GLY A 514 6.24 -11.96 -35.80
CA GLY A 514 7.32 -12.35 -36.69
C GLY A 514 8.68 -12.37 -36.02
N ASN A 515 9.66 -12.91 -36.75
CA ASN A 515 11.03 -12.99 -36.25
C ASN A 515 11.76 -11.65 -36.38
N GLY A 516 12.72 -11.41 -35.48
CA GLY A 516 13.52 -10.20 -35.41
C GLY A 516 12.79 -9.05 -34.71
N THR A 517 13.24 -7.83 -34.99
CA THR A 517 12.73 -6.61 -34.37
C THR A 517 11.89 -5.83 -35.36
N LEU A 518 10.67 -5.46 -34.97
CA LEU A 518 9.82 -4.54 -35.71
C LEU A 518 10.09 -3.10 -35.27
N THR A 519 10.38 -2.26 -36.24
CA THR A 519 10.75 -0.84 -36.11
C THR A 519 9.90 0.00 -37.06
N GLU A 520 9.89 1.32 -36.88
CA GLU A 520 9.18 2.22 -37.79
C GLU A 520 9.62 2.05 -39.26
N ALA A 521 10.90 1.76 -39.50
CA ALA A 521 11.46 1.63 -40.86
C ALA A 521 10.96 0.38 -41.60
N ASN A 522 10.73 -0.73 -40.89
CA ASN A 522 10.27 -2.01 -41.47
C ASN A 522 8.83 -2.36 -41.10
N ALA A 523 8.07 -1.49 -40.43
CA ALA A 523 6.71 -1.80 -40.02
C ALA A 523 5.75 -2.15 -41.16
N HIS A 524 6.06 -1.69 -42.39
CA HIS A 524 5.33 -2.03 -43.61
C HIS A 524 5.45 -3.51 -44.03
N THR A 525 6.40 -4.25 -43.46
CA THR A 525 6.58 -5.69 -43.72
C THR A 525 5.74 -6.57 -42.79
N ALA A 526 5.10 -6.00 -41.76
CA ALA A 526 4.25 -6.76 -40.85
C ALA A 526 2.95 -7.17 -41.56
N GLU A 527 2.62 -8.45 -41.50
CA GLU A 527 1.38 -9.00 -42.05
C GLU A 527 0.29 -8.99 -40.97
N TYR A 528 -0.77 -8.20 -41.21
CA TYR A 528 -1.85 -8.02 -40.24
C TYR A 528 -2.94 -9.10 -40.39
N GLN A 529 -3.24 -9.79 -39.30
CA GLN A 529 -4.39 -10.66 -39.11
C GLN A 529 -5.47 -9.92 -38.32
N LEU A 530 -6.36 -9.23 -39.05
CA LEU A 530 -7.49 -8.49 -38.46
C LEU A 530 -8.80 -9.29 -38.43
N ASP A 531 -8.87 -10.40 -39.14
CA ASP A 531 -10.04 -11.26 -39.15
C ASP A 531 -10.03 -12.19 -37.93
N ASN A 532 -10.91 -11.87 -36.97
CA ASN A 532 -11.14 -12.64 -35.74
C ASN A 532 -9.86 -13.05 -34.97
N PRO A 533 -8.91 -12.13 -34.69
CA PRO A 533 -7.70 -12.46 -33.96
C PRO A 533 -8.01 -12.79 -32.49
N LEU A 534 -7.18 -13.64 -31.89
CA LEU A 534 -7.29 -13.96 -30.47
C LEU A 534 -6.97 -12.72 -29.61
N CYS A 535 -7.92 -12.32 -28.77
CA CYS A 535 -7.75 -11.26 -27.79
C CYS A 535 -7.69 -11.86 -26.40
N ARG A 536 -6.79 -11.38 -25.56
CA ARG A 536 -6.58 -11.84 -24.19
C ARG A 536 -5.67 -10.87 -23.43
N ASP A 537 -5.44 -11.11 -22.15
CA ASP A 537 -4.64 -10.23 -21.31
C ASP A 537 -3.19 -10.71 -21.09
N VAL A 538 -2.83 -11.95 -21.43
CA VAL A 538 -1.43 -12.44 -21.43
C VAL A 538 -1.03 -12.96 -22.81
N HIS A 539 0.13 -12.53 -23.31
CA HIS A 539 0.69 -12.94 -24.61
C HIS A 539 2.17 -13.29 -24.49
N VAL A 540 2.58 -14.48 -24.93
CA VAL A 540 4.00 -14.86 -24.94
C VAL A 540 4.69 -14.32 -26.19
N VAL A 541 5.77 -13.54 -26.01
CA VAL A 541 6.66 -13.08 -27.10
C VAL A 541 7.88 -14.00 -27.15
N PRO A 542 8.00 -14.86 -28.18
CA PRO A 542 9.14 -15.76 -28.30
C PRO A 542 10.49 -15.05 -28.40
N GLY A 543 11.54 -15.73 -27.98
CA GLY A 543 12.91 -15.22 -28.10
C GLY A 543 13.28 -14.77 -29.52
N GLY A 544 13.84 -13.58 -29.65
CA GLY A 544 14.29 -13.02 -30.92
C GLY A 544 13.17 -12.70 -31.90
N SER A 545 11.96 -12.45 -31.40
CA SER A 545 10.77 -12.17 -32.19
C SER A 545 10.06 -10.88 -31.74
N TYR A 546 8.99 -10.50 -32.45
CA TYR A 546 8.10 -9.43 -32.05
C TYR A 546 6.65 -9.88 -32.06
N LEU A 547 5.85 -9.27 -31.18
CA LEU A 547 4.39 -9.24 -31.30
C LEU A 547 3.93 -7.82 -31.56
N LEU A 548 2.98 -7.68 -32.49
CA LEU A 548 2.17 -6.50 -32.65
C LEU A 548 0.79 -6.80 -32.08
N ILE A 549 0.52 -6.17 -30.95
CA ILE A 549 -0.70 -6.34 -30.20
C ILE A 549 -1.56 -5.08 -30.41
N CYS A 550 -2.73 -5.21 -31.03
CA CYS A 550 -3.70 -4.13 -31.29
C CYS A 550 -5.11 -4.71 -31.06
N ARG A 551 -6.04 -4.11 -30.32
CA ARG A 551 -6.52 -2.72 -30.36
C ARG A 551 -7.28 -2.44 -29.07
N ALA A 552 -6.68 -1.70 -28.13
CA ALA A 552 -7.41 -1.22 -26.96
C ALA A 552 -8.55 -0.30 -27.43
N ARG A 553 -9.82 -0.69 -27.22
CA ARG A 553 -10.92 0.28 -27.33
C ARG A 553 -10.85 1.16 -26.08
N ILE A 554 -10.11 2.26 -26.18
CA ILE A 554 -10.26 3.36 -25.22
C ILE A 554 -11.64 3.99 -25.53
N PRO A 555 -12.66 3.80 -24.68
CA PRO A 555 -14.03 4.16 -25.03
C PRO A 555 -14.21 5.68 -25.08
N GLU A 556 -14.98 6.16 -26.07
CA GLU A 556 -15.50 7.52 -26.08
C GLU A 556 -16.44 7.73 -24.87
N SER A 557 -16.27 8.87 -24.22
CA SER A 557 -16.93 9.32 -23.00
C SER A 557 -18.41 9.64 -23.14
N ASN A 558 -19.26 8.63 -23.38
CA ASN A 558 -20.72 8.82 -23.40
C ASN A 558 -21.40 8.35 -22.11
N MET A 559 -21.19 9.08 -21.02
CA MET A 559 -22.07 9.10 -19.83
C MET A 559 -22.28 10.55 -19.37
N PRO A 560 -23.53 11.04 -19.24
CA PRO A 560 -23.80 12.42 -18.83
C PRO A 560 -23.77 12.56 -17.29
N GLY A 561 -22.69 13.15 -16.75
CA GLY A 561 -22.58 13.55 -15.34
C GLY A 561 -21.15 13.96 -14.94
N PRO A 562 -20.94 14.83 -13.93
CA PRO A 562 -19.61 15.27 -13.51
C PRO A 562 -18.96 14.15 -12.67
N THR A 563 -18.49 13.11 -13.35
CA THR A 563 -17.74 11.98 -12.78
C THR A 563 -16.51 11.75 -13.64
N MET A 564 -15.33 11.98 -13.06
CA MET A 564 -14.03 11.79 -13.70
C MET A 564 -13.71 10.30 -13.81
N ALA A 565 -13.59 9.76 -15.03
CA ALA A 565 -13.04 8.42 -15.28
C ALA A 565 -12.69 8.27 -16.76
N PHE A 566 -11.45 7.93 -17.15
CA PHE A 566 -11.12 7.33 -18.47
C PHE A 566 -9.91 6.37 -18.38
N PRO A 567 -9.82 5.31 -19.23
CA PRO A 567 -8.87 4.20 -19.11
C PRO A 567 -7.63 4.33 -20.02
N GLY A 568 -6.49 3.78 -19.58
CA GLY A 568 -5.28 3.62 -20.40
C GLY A 568 -4.76 2.17 -20.32
N PRO A 569 -4.26 1.60 -21.43
CA PRO A 569 -3.68 0.26 -21.46
C PRO A 569 -2.25 0.26 -20.89
N LEU A 570 -1.82 -0.87 -20.34
CA LEU A 570 -0.46 -1.03 -19.80
C LEU A 570 0.10 -2.34 -20.26
N ILE A 571 1.41 -2.40 -20.43
CA ILE A 571 2.08 -3.57 -20.95
C ILE A 571 3.00 -4.10 -19.89
N GLU A 572 2.96 -5.42 -19.67
CA GLU A 572 3.54 -6.23 -18.58
C GLU A 572 4.48 -7.37 -19.00
N ALA A 573 5.77 -7.13 -19.25
CA ALA A 573 6.83 -8.14 -19.22
C ALA A 573 7.60 -8.18 -17.88
N ASN A 574 7.89 -9.37 -17.39
CA ASN A 574 9.09 -9.77 -16.64
C ASN A 574 10.13 -8.72 -16.05
N GLU A 575 10.33 -8.72 -14.72
CA GLU A 575 11.55 -8.35 -13.90
C GLU A 575 12.17 -6.97 -14.19
N GLY A 576 11.34 -5.94 -14.17
CA GLY A 576 11.82 -4.57 -14.37
C GLY A 576 11.87 -4.15 -15.82
N ASP A 577 11.38 -4.98 -16.73
CA ASP A 577 10.64 -4.47 -17.86
C ASP A 577 9.41 -3.78 -17.26
N THR A 578 9.29 -2.46 -17.33
CA THR A 578 8.05 -1.78 -16.93
C THR A 578 7.67 -0.74 -17.94
N ILE A 579 6.44 -0.85 -18.45
CA ILE A 579 5.91 0.01 -19.48
C ILE A 579 4.65 0.73 -19.01
N VAL A 580 4.73 2.04 -18.99
CA VAL A 580 3.58 2.93 -18.82
C VAL A 580 3.14 3.49 -20.16
N VAL A 581 1.84 3.41 -20.49
CA VAL A 581 1.26 4.17 -21.61
C VAL A 581 0.37 5.30 -21.07
N ASN A 582 0.73 6.55 -21.36
CA ASN A 582 0.00 7.75 -20.97
C ASN A 582 -0.81 8.31 -22.15
N VAL A 583 -2.07 8.74 -22.01
CA VAL A 583 -2.84 9.41 -23.09
C VAL A 583 -2.93 10.91 -22.81
N LYS A 584 -2.56 11.75 -23.78
CA LYS A 584 -2.52 13.22 -23.66
C LYS A 584 -3.95 13.80 -23.66
N ASN A 585 -4.21 14.77 -22.78
CA ASN A 585 -5.49 15.49 -22.57
C ASN A 585 -6.64 14.72 -21.89
N GLU A 586 -6.42 13.48 -21.44
CA GLU A 586 -7.31 12.76 -20.52
C GLU A 586 -6.47 12.10 -19.43
N LEU A 587 -6.95 12.12 -18.17
CA LEU A 587 -6.24 11.61 -17.00
C LEU A 587 -6.00 10.10 -17.19
N THR A 588 -4.77 9.73 -17.54
CA THR A 588 -4.43 8.34 -17.89
C THR A 588 -3.27 7.86 -17.04
N VAL A 589 -3.47 6.68 -16.47
CA VAL A 589 -2.75 6.16 -15.31
C VAL A 589 -1.42 5.55 -15.76
N PRO A 590 -0.35 5.75 -14.98
CA PRO A 590 0.89 5.02 -15.17
C PRO A 590 0.82 3.69 -14.44
N LEU A 591 1.10 2.57 -15.12
CA LEU A 591 1.21 1.28 -14.47
C LEU A 591 2.50 0.51 -14.70
N SER A 592 2.86 -0.28 -13.66
CA SER A 592 4.11 -1.03 -13.58
C SER A 592 3.94 -2.52 -13.60
N ILE A 593 4.93 -3.13 -14.20
CA ILE A 593 5.10 -4.56 -14.27
C ILE A 593 6.06 -5.04 -13.19
N HIS A 594 5.73 -6.18 -12.60
CA HIS A 594 6.70 -7.02 -11.91
C HIS A 594 6.67 -8.40 -12.59
N TRP A 595 7.85 -9.01 -12.84
CA TRP A 595 7.89 -10.49 -12.89
C TRP A 595 7.30 -10.99 -11.58
N HIS A 596 6.79 -12.22 -11.59
CA HIS A 596 6.51 -12.99 -10.39
C HIS A 596 7.81 -13.47 -9.67
N GLY A 597 8.88 -12.71 -9.90
CA GLY A 597 10.29 -12.92 -9.66
C GLY A 597 10.69 -11.94 -8.59
N ILE A 598 10.39 -12.40 -7.39
CA ILE A 598 11.29 -12.43 -6.28
C ILE A 598 12.23 -11.22 -6.27
N TYR A 599 11.76 -9.99 -5.95
CA TYR A 599 12.59 -8.82 -5.58
C TYR A 599 12.04 -7.84 -4.53
N GLN A 600 12.97 -7.24 -3.74
CA GLN A 600 12.86 -6.03 -2.88
C GLN A 600 12.76 -6.16 -1.34
N ARG A 601 13.33 -5.15 -0.66
CA ARG A 601 13.52 -5.02 0.81
C ARG A 601 12.62 -3.94 1.37
N GLY A 602 11.92 -4.25 2.46
CA GLY A 602 11.29 -3.27 3.33
C GLY A 602 12.10 -3.03 4.62
N THR A 603 12.17 -1.78 5.07
CA THR A 603 12.49 -1.42 6.47
C THR A 603 11.78 -0.11 6.80
N GLN A 604 10.66 -0.14 7.52
CA GLN A 604 10.11 1.06 8.15
C GLN A 604 9.34 0.67 9.41
N TRP A 605 9.89 0.98 10.57
CA TRP A 605 9.11 1.53 11.69
C TRP A 605 9.95 2.27 12.73
N ALA A 606 11.28 2.11 12.71
CA ALA A 606 12.21 3.03 13.38
C ALA A 606 12.33 4.42 12.70
N HIS A 607 11.50 4.70 11.70
CA HIS A 607 11.72 5.76 10.72
C HIS A 607 10.87 7.03 10.94
N TYR A 608 9.89 7.07 11.83
CA TYR A 608 8.92 8.19 11.84
C TYR A 608 9.54 9.57 12.18
N GLY A 609 10.40 9.66 13.21
CA GLY A 609 11.15 10.90 13.51
C GLY A 609 12.30 11.19 12.55
N ALA A 610 12.77 10.15 11.85
CA ALA A 610 13.86 10.20 10.89
C ALA A 610 13.36 10.70 9.50
N LEU A 611 12.18 10.28 9.05
CA LEU A 611 11.60 10.68 7.76
C LEU A 611 11.22 12.16 7.69
N LEU A 612 10.98 12.82 8.84
CA LEU A 612 10.82 14.28 8.92
C LEU A 612 12.10 15.02 8.49
N ALA A 613 13.26 14.53 8.95
CA ALA A 613 14.59 15.04 8.59
C ALA A 613 14.97 14.77 7.12
N ASP A 614 14.35 13.77 6.48
CA ASP A 614 14.50 13.50 5.03
C ASP A 614 13.49 14.28 4.17
N GLY A 615 12.65 15.14 4.77
CA GLY A 615 11.71 16.02 4.05
C GLY A 615 10.38 15.38 3.66
N ILE A 616 10.01 14.24 4.26
CA ILE A 616 8.72 13.58 4.03
C ILE A 616 7.70 14.15 5.02
N SER A 617 7.36 15.42 4.82
CA SER A 617 6.42 16.17 5.64
C SER A 617 5.68 17.22 4.80
N GLY A 618 4.41 17.48 5.12
CA GLY A 618 3.59 18.42 4.36
C GLY A 618 2.40 18.95 5.15
N PRO A 619 1.90 20.15 4.83
CA PRO A 619 0.80 20.76 5.56
C PRO A 619 -0.55 20.14 5.17
N LEU A 620 -1.32 19.69 6.17
CA LEU A 620 -2.74 19.35 6.01
C LEU A 620 -3.59 20.48 6.59
N ILE A 621 -4.36 21.16 5.73
CA ILE A 621 -5.26 22.23 6.15
C ILE A 621 -6.71 21.76 5.99
N VAL A 622 -7.47 21.78 7.08
CA VAL A 622 -8.90 21.46 7.08
C VAL A 622 -9.69 22.75 7.30
N HIS A 623 -10.50 23.13 6.33
CA HIS A 623 -11.43 24.26 6.46
C HIS A 623 -12.81 23.78 6.91
N SER A 624 -13.42 24.49 7.85
CA SER A 624 -14.76 24.21 8.36
C SER A 624 -15.62 25.47 8.29
N LYS A 625 -16.89 25.33 7.90
CA LYS A 625 -17.88 26.43 8.04
C LYS A 625 -18.10 26.83 9.50
N ARG A 626 -17.66 25.99 10.45
CA ARG A 626 -17.70 26.22 11.89
C ARG A 626 -16.39 26.79 12.44
N ASP A 627 -15.42 27.12 11.58
CA ASP A 627 -14.18 27.79 12.01
C ASP A 627 -14.53 29.14 12.64
N PRO A 628 -14.16 29.39 13.91
CA PRO A 628 -14.39 30.67 14.58
C PRO A 628 -13.63 31.83 13.95
N LEU A 629 -12.54 31.54 13.23
CA LEU A 629 -11.77 32.51 12.47
C LEU A 629 -12.38 32.64 11.07
N VAL A 630 -12.94 33.81 10.78
CA VAL A 630 -13.71 34.05 9.55
C VAL A 630 -12.90 34.89 8.57
N ARG A 631 -12.72 34.39 7.34
CA ARG A 631 -12.11 35.14 6.24
C ARG A 631 -12.96 36.38 5.91
N GLY A 632 -12.33 37.53 5.70
CA GLY A 632 -12.94 38.85 5.51
C GLY A 632 -13.31 39.58 6.81
N ARG A 633 -13.16 38.92 7.97
CA ARG A 633 -13.34 39.54 9.29
C ARG A 633 -12.06 39.46 10.12
N ASP A 634 -11.55 38.25 10.30
CA ASP A 634 -10.38 37.97 11.13
C ASP A 634 -9.07 38.04 10.32
N PHE A 635 -9.12 37.73 9.03
CA PHE A 635 -8.02 37.83 8.05
C PHE A 635 -8.59 37.86 6.62
N ASP A 636 -7.86 38.40 5.65
CA ASP A 636 -8.32 38.59 4.26
C ASP A 636 -7.81 37.48 3.33
N ASN A 637 -6.57 37.06 3.52
CA ASN A 637 -5.93 35.99 2.77
C ASN A 637 -5.14 35.05 3.71
N ASP A 638 -4.78 33.87 3.20
CA ASP A 638 -4.18 32.79 3.99
C ASP A 638 -3.00 32.20 3.23
N GLN A 639 -1.85 32.04 3.90
CA GLN A 639 -0.64 31.48 3.34
C GLN A 639 0.03 30.52 4.32
N ILE A 640 0.76 29.55 3.78
CA ILE A 640 1.41 28.50 4.58
C ILE A 640 2.92 28.75 4.58
N ILE A 641 3.49 28.82 5.78
CA ILE A 641 4.92 28.88 6.03
C ILE A 641 5.32 27.60 6.74
N PHE A 642 5.90 26.69 5.96
CA PHE A 642 6.33 25.38 6.39
C PHE A 642 7.82 25.43 6.70
N MET A 643 8.19 25.16 7.96
CA MET A 643 9.55 25.21 8.45
C MET A 643 10.05 23.80 8.73
N ASN A 644 11.28 23.52 8.30
CA ASN A 644 11.93 22.24 8.56
C ASN A 644 13.39 22.47 8.97
N ASP A 645 13.87 21.68 9.92
CA ASP A 645 15.29 21.55 10.16
C ASP A 645 15.85 20.46 9.23
N TRP A 646 17.03 20.69 8.66
CA TRP A 646 17.53 19.85 7.58
C TRP A 646 18.90 19.27 7.89
N TYR A 647 18.99 17.95 7.77
CA TYR A 647 20.22 17.20 7.93
C TYR A 647 20.76 16.82 6.56
N HIS A 648 22.07 17.02 6.33
CA HIS A 648 22.72 16.65 5.07
C HIS A 648 22.99 15.16 4.96
N ASP A 649 23.12 14.47 6.09
CA ASP A 649 23.18 13.01 6.11
C ASP A 649 21.75 12.44 6.17
N PRO A 650 21.47 11.34 5.45
CA PRO A 650 20.17 10.69 5.52
C PRO A 650 19.81 10.36 6.97
N SER A 651 18.54 10.51 7.31
CA SER A 651 18.04 10.25 8.66
C SER A 651 18.35 8.84 9.18
N THR A 652 18.46 7.87 8.28
CA THR A 652 18.88 6.50 8.57
C THR A 652 20.32 6.40 9.05
N THR A 653 21.20 7.25 8.50
CA THR A 653 22.60 7.37 8.92
C THR A 653 22.68 8.07 10.26
N VAL A 654 21.96 9.19 10.41
CA VAL A 654 21.89 9.96 11.65
C VAL A 654 21.41 9.08 12.80
N THR A 655 20.28 8.39 12.60
CA THR A 655 19.66 7.49 13.59
C THR A 655 20.56 6.29 13.89
N ARG A 656 21.14 5.63 12.88
CA ARG A 656 22.03 4.47 13.10
C ARG A 656 23.27 4.84 13.92
N GLN A 657 23.88 6.00 13.64
CA GLN A 657 25.05 6.44 14.39
C GLN A 657 24.69 6.92 15.80
N LEU A 658 23.58 7.63 15.96
CA LEU A 658 23.06 8.07 17.26
C LEU A 658 22.74 6.88 18.17
N LEU A 659 22.15 5.82 17.61
CA LEU A 659 21.86 4.57 18.33
C LEU A 659 23.10 3.66 18.52
N SER A 660 24.27 4.06 18.00
CA SER A 660 25.52 3.31 18.19
C SER A 660 26.26 3.78 19.44
N ASN A 661 27.15 2.92 19.96
CA ASN A 661 28.02 3.26 21.09
C ASN A 661 29.08 4.33 20.79
N LYS A 662 29.25 4.71 19.51
CA LYS A 662 30.11 5.82 19.10
C LYS A 662 29.36 7.14 19.06
N GLY A 663 28.02 7.13 19.04
CA GLY A 663 27.22 8.31 18.81
C GLY A 663 27.41 8.91 17.40
N TYR A 664 26.62 9.92 17.07
CA TYR A 664 26.78 10.66 15.81
C TYR A 664 27.98 11.60 15.93
N ASN A 665 29.00 11.43 15.06
CA ASN A 665 30.28 12.14 15.14
C ASN A 665 30.97 12.10 16.53
N GLY A 666 30.81 11.02 17.29
CA GLY A 666 31.43 10.90 18.62
C GLY A 666 30.58 11.42 19.78
N SER A 667 29.40 11.99 19.51
CA SER A 667 28.47 12.52 20.50
C SER A 667 27.31 11.56 20.74
N LEU A 668 27.06 11.23 22.01
CA LEU A 668 25.86 10.48 22.43
C LEU A 668 24.62 11.37 22.54
N ALA A 669 24.79 12.69 22.40
CA ALA A 669 23.69 13.63 22.27
C ALA A 669 23.25 13.70 20.82
N ALA A 670 21.97 13.95 20.62
CA ALA A 670 21.40 13.97 19.32
C ALA A 670 21.86 15.24 18.55
N PRO A 671 22.17 15.12 17.23
CA PRO A 671 22.91 16.16 16.52
C PRO A 671 22.05 17.37 16.15
N SER A 672 22.67 18.55 16.09
CA SER A 672 22.02 19.70 15.47
C SER A 672 21.84 19.48 13.96
N PRO A 673 20.78 20.05 13.36
CA PRO A 673 20.61 20.09 11.91
C PRO A 673 21.74 20.89 11.23
N ASN A 674 21.83 20.81 9.91
CA ASN A 674 22.82 21.51 9.10
C ASN A 674 22.32 22.84 8.51
N THR A 675 21.01 22.96 8.26
CA THR A 675 20.40 24.19 7.72
C THR A 675 18.91 24.24 8.04
N ALA A 676 18.34 25.44 8.01
CA ALA A 676 16.90 25.68 8.14
C ALA A 676 16.29 25.80 6.74
N LEU A 677 15.06 25.30 6.59
CA LEU A 677 14.28 25.43 5.37
C LEU A 677 12.97 26.19 5.64
N LEU A 678 12.62 27.09 4.72
CA LEU A 678 11.31 27.72 4.59
C LEU A 678 10.68 27.29 3.26
N ASN A 679 9.57 26.55 3.31
CA ASN A 679 8.91 25.95 2.15
C ASN A 679 9.91 25.21 1.22
N GLY A 680 10.86 24.48 1.82
CA GLY A 680 11.90 23.74 1.11
C GLY A 680 13.10 24.56 0.61
N VAL A 681 13.14 25.86 0.89
CA VAL A 681 14.24 26.75 0.49
C VAL A 681 15.06 27.15 1.71
N GLY A 682 16.38 26.91 1.65
CA GLY A 682 17.34 27.33 2.66
C GLY A 682 18.62 27.88 2.05
N PHE A 683 19.52 28.34 2.92
CA PHE A 683 20.85 28.80 2.57
C PHE A 683 21.91 27.96 3.29
N PHE A 684 22.95 27.58 2.56
CA PHE A 684 24.12 26.91 3.12
C PHE A 684 25.37 27.39 2.39
N ASN A 685 26.34 27.93 3.13
CA ASN A 685 27.58 28.46 2.56
C ASN A 685 28.55 27.31 2.23
N CYS A 686 28.45 26.82 0.99
CA CYS A 686 29.25 25.70 0.50
C CYS A 686 30.76 25.99 0.47
N GLU A 687 31.16 27.24 0.21
CA GLU A 687 32.60 27.60 0.15
C GLU A 687 33.27 27.45 1.52
N LYS A 688 32.51 27.68 2.59
CA LYS A 688 33.03 27.67 3.95
C LYS A 688 32.80 26.35 4.69
N TYR A 689 31.69 25.66 4.42
CA TYR A 689 31.22 24.56 5.28
C TYR A 689 31.01 23.22 4.54
N ALA A 690 31.26 23.13 3.22
CA ALA A 690 31.03 21.88 2.49
C ALA A 690 32.06 20.77 2.79
N ASP A 691 33.21 21.11 3.38
CA ASP A 691 34.27 20.15 3.76
C ASP A 691 34.63 19.15 2.64
N GLY A 692 34.78 19.66 1.41
CA GLY A 692 35.10 18.87 0.22
C GLY A 692 33.94 18.05 -0.39
N LYS A 693 32.72 18.11 0.17
CA LYS A 693 31.52 17.47 -0.40
C LYS A 693 30.91 18.31 -1.55
N PRO A 694 30.26 17.67 -2.54
CA PRO A 694 29.53 18.39 -3.60
C PRO A 694 28.46 19.31 -3.01
N CYS A 695 28.54 20.61 -3.29
CA CYS A 695 27.67 21.61 -2.67
C CYS A 695 27.46 22.80 -3.60
N LYS A 696 26.22 23.32 -3.68
CA LYS A 696 25.87 24.53 -4.43
C LYS A 696 25.14 25.52 -3.52
N THR A 697 25.74 26.68 -3.27
CA THR A 697 25.12 27.74 -2.47
C THR A 697 23.89 28.28 -3.20
N ASN A 698 22.73 28.26 -2.55
CA ASN A 698 21.53 28.93 -3.03
C ASN A 698 21.49 30.37 -2.52
N ASN A 699 21.76 31.35 -3.39
CA ASN A 699 21.74 32.77 -3.04
C ASN A 699 20.36 33.44 -3.21
N ASN A 700 19.34 32.69 -3.64
CA ASN A 700 18.00 33.21 -3.87
C ASN A 700 17.06 32.75 -2.74
N PRO A 701 16.70 33.61 -1.78
CA PRO A 701 15.72 33.28 -0.75
C PRO A 701 14.32 33.08 -1.37
N LEU A 702 13.44 32.41 -0.64
CA LEU A 702 12.04 32.27 -1.01
C LEU A 702 11.37 33.65 -1.13
N GLU A 703 10.64 33.96 -2.20
CA GLU A 703 9.77 35.15 -2.26
C GLU A 703 8.33 34.77 -1.90
N ILE A 704 7.76 35.46 -0.91
CA ILE A 704 6.38 35.32 -0.45
C ILE A 704 5.64 36.60 -0.79
N ARG A 705 4.61 36.54 -1.63
CA ARG A 705 3.83 37.74 -2.01
C ARG A 705 2.57 37.87 -1.19
N VAL A 706 2.41 39.00 -0.50
CA VAL A 706 1.22 39.34 0.28
C VAL A 706 0.56 40.58 -0.31
N PRO A 707 -0.76 40.64 -0.46
CA PRO A 707 -1.42 41.82 -1.02
C PRO A 707 -1.27 43.07 -0.14
N PRO A 708 -1.21 44.29 -0.71
CA PRO A 708 -1.29 45.52 0.07
C PRO A 708 -2.68 45.71 0.69
N ASN A 709 -2.78 46.53 1.74
CA ASN A 709 -4.05 46.88 2.40
C ASN A 709 -4.83 45.69 2.97
N GLN A 710 -4.14 44.63 3.43
CA GLN A 710 -4.78 43.42 3.94
C GLN A 710 -4.17 42.93 5.26
N ARG A 711 -4.95 42.17 6.03
CA ARG A 711 -4.47 41.34 7.14
C ARG A 711 -4.33 39.91 6.64
N SER A 712 -3.09 39.48 6.39
CA SER A 712 -2.77 38.17 5.84
C SER A 712 -2.53 37.17 6.97
N ARG A 713 -3.23 36.03 6.99
CA ARG A 713 -2.93 34.93 7.90
C ARG A 713 -1.75 34.14 7.35
N LEU A 714 -0.71 33.97 8.16
CA LEU A 714 0.42 33.08 7.89
C LEU A 714 0.33 31.89 8.84
N ARG A 715 0.16 30.69 8.29
CA ARG A 715 0.15 29.43 9.04
C ARG A 715 1.59 28.95 9.18
N LEU A 716 2.17 29.18 10.35
CA LEU A 716 3.49 28.72 10.73
C LEU A 716 3.37 27.26 11.18
N ILE A 717 3.98 26.34 10.42
CA ILE A 717 3.97 24.91 10.70
C ILE A 717 5.42 24.46 10.84
N HIS A 718 5.78 23.98 12.03
CA HIS A 718 7.11 23.46 12.26
C HIS A 718 7.12 21.93 12.20
N ALA A 719 7.73 21.40 11.14
CA ALA A 719 7.79 19.97 10.83
C ALA A 719 9.19 19.36 11.03
N GLY A 720 10.08 20.09 11.71
CA GLY A 720 11.42 19.63 12.04
C GLY A 720 11.45 18.55 13.11
N SER A 721 12.59 17.88 13.18
CA SER A 721 12.84 16.75 14.07
C SER A 721 13.35 17.18 15.45
N HIS A 722 14.00 18.34 15.58
CA HIS A 722 14.62 18.78 16.84
C HIS A 722 14.63 20.30 17.10
N ALA A 723 14.83 21.13 16.08
CA ALA A 723 15.10 22.55 16.26
C ALA A 723 13.93 23.35 16.85
N LEU A 724 14.18 24.23 17.82
CA LEU A 724 13.24 25.31 18.11
C LEU A 724 13.44 26.42 17.09
N PHE A 725 12.37 26.84 16.40
CA PHE A 725 12.40 27.96 15.47
C PHE A 725 11.91 29.25 16.12
N LYS A 726 12.69 30.32 15.97
CA LYS A 726 12.32 31.71 16.28
C LYS A 726 11.97 32.42 14.97
N VAL A 727 10.69 32.72 14.78
CA VAL A 727 10.17 33.30 13.53
C VAL A 727 9.85 34.79 13.71
N SER A 728 10.45 35.65 12.88
CA SER A 728 10.12 37.08 12.80
C SER A 728 9.88 37.54 11.37
N ILE A 729 9.17 38.66 11.23
CA ILE A 729 9.12 39.45 10.01
C ILE A 729 9.63 40.85 10.36
N ASP A 730 10.64 41.33 9.65
CA ASP A 730 11.23 42.65 9.90
C ASP A 730 10.12 43.73 9.82
N ASP A 731 10.17 44.70 10.74
CA ASP A 731 9.23 45.83 10.88
C ASP A 731 7.76 45.46 11.16
N HIS A 732 7.40 44.17 11.25
CA HIS A 732 6.04 43.69 11.49
C HIS A 732 5.90 42.85 12.77
N PRO A 733 5.26 43.38 13.83
CA PRO A 733 4.89 42.55 14.98
C PRO A 733 3.79 41.56 14.58
N LEU A 734 3.85 40.35 15.11
CA LEU A 734 2.98 39.22 14.79
C LEU A 734 1.88 39.04 15.85
N GLU A 735 0.63 38.98 15.41
CA GLU A 735 -0.52 38.64 16.26
C GLU A 735 -0.86 37.15 16.09
N VAL A 736 -0.73 36.36 17.15
CA VAL A 736 -1.10 34.94 17.15
C VAL A 736 -2.63 34.81 17.30
N ILE A 737 -3.27 34.15 16.32
CA ILE A 737 -4.73 33.97 16.26
C ILE A 737 -5.19 32.51 16.33
N GLU A 738 -4.26 31.57 16.18
CA GLU A 738 -4.50 30.13 16.27
C GLU A 738 -3.26 29.45 16.85
N ALA A 739 -3.44 28.50 17.76
CA ALA A 739 -2.41 27.61 18.28
C ALA A 739 -2.92 26.18 18.14
N ASP A 740 -2.25 25.35 17.34
CA ASP A 740 -2.60 23.94 17.14
C ASP A 740 -4.06 23.68 16.74
N ALA A 741 -4.56 24.50 15.79
CA ALA A 741 -5.95 24.52 15.33
C ALA A 741 -6.97 24.95 16.40
N THR A 742 -6.53 25.41 17.57
CA THR A 742 -7.35 26.09 18.58
C THR A 742 -7.31 27.60 18.32
N PRO A 743 -8.44 28.24 17.99
CA PRO A 743 -8.50 29.68 17.84
C PRO A 743 -8.23 30.40 19.16
N VAL A 744 -7.27 31.31 19.14
CA VAL A 744 -6.84 32.07 20.33
C VAL A 744 -7.00 33.56 20.11
N GLN A 745 -7.04 34.28 21.23
CA GLN A 745 -6.86 35.71 21.31
C GLN A 745 -5.58 35.95 22.09
N SER A 746 -4.63 36.61 21.44
CA SER A 746 -3.41 37.07 22.10
C SER A 746 -3.66 38.39 22.84
N SER A 747 -3.11 38.50 24.05
CA SER A 747 -3.09 39.73 24.84
C SER A 747 -1.98 40.70 24.45
N THR A 748 -1.04 40.26 23.59
CA THR A 748 0.07 41.07 23.07
C THR A 748 0.38 40.71 21.61
N SER A 749 1.05 41.60 20.89
CA SER A 749 1.78 41.22 19.67
C SER A 749 3.20 40.76 20.01
N PHE A 750 3.77 39.90 19.18
CA PHE A 750 5.11 39.34 19.36
C PHE A 750 6.05 39.81 18.25
N HIS A 751 7.28 40.21 18.57
CA HIS A 751 8.30 40.41 17.53
C HIS A 751 8.79 39.07 16.96
N ARG A 752 8.78 38.02 17.79
CA ARG A 752 9.17 36.64 17.43
C ARG A 752 8.17 35.64 17.99
N VAL A 753 7.80 34.67 17.18
CA VAL A 753 7.04 33.49 17.63
C VAL A 753 7.99 32.32 17.68
N ASN A 754 8.10 31.70 18.86
CA ASN A 754 8.89 30.49 19.07
C ASN A 754 7.99 29.28 18.80
N LEU A 755 8.52 28.28 18.09
CA LEU A 755 7.80 27.04 17.79
C LEU A 755 8.73 25.85 18.04
N HIS A 756 8.30 24.94 18.90
CA HIS A 756 8.90 23.61 19.03
C HIS A 756 8.41 22.67 17.92
N ASN A 757 9.05 21.52 17.77
CA ASN A 757 8.64 20.48 16.81
C ASN A 757 7.18 20.06 16.98
N ALA A 758 6.47 19.86 15.86
CA ALA A 758 5.01 19.67 15.73
C ALA A 758 4.11 20.83 16.18
N GLU A 759 4.63 21.94 16.71
CA GLU A 759 3.78 23.07 17.00
C GLU A 759 3.36 23.81 15.72
N ARG A 760 2.13 24.32 15.75
CA ARG A 760 1.56 25.11 14.66
C ARG A 760 0.94 26.37 15.25
N TYR A 761 1.29 27.53 14.71
CA TYR A 761 0.64 28.79 15.03
C TYR A 761 0.17 29.48 13.77
N SER A 762 -0.99 30.10 13.80
CA SER A 762 -1.38 31.06 12.76
C SER A 762 -1.16 32.48 13.28
N VAL A 763 -0.44 33.29 12.51
CA VAL A 763 -0.17 34.70 12.83
C VAL A 763 -0.76 35.64 11.79
N ILE A 764 -1.03 36.88 12.17
CA ILE A 764 -1.42 37.94 11.23
C ILE A 764 -0.20 38.77 10.85
N LEU A 765 -0.01 38.94 9.53
CA LEU A 765 0.81 39.97 8.93
C LEU A 765 -0.11 41.09 8.40
N ASP A 766 0.01 42.28 8.97
CA ASP A 766 -0.81 43.44 8.59
C ASP A 766 -0.07 44.36 7.62
N THR A 767 -0.49 44.37 6.36
CA THR A 767 0.13 45.15 5.28
C THR A 767 -0.61 46.47 4.99
N ARG A 768 -1.51 46.90 5.89
CA ARG A 768 -2.32 48.12 5.67
C ARG A 768 -1.54 49.42 5.69
N ALA A 769 -0.35 49.43 6.29
CA ALA A 769 0.56 50.57 6.27
C ALA A 769 1.55 50.53 5.09
N ASP A 770 1.65 49.41 4.39
CA ASP A 770 2.69 49.16 3.40
C ASP A 770 2.25 49.46 1.97
N LYS A 771 3.21 49.92 1.18
CA LYS A 771 3.01 50.27 -0.23
C LYS A 771 3.32 49.07 -1.13
N GLU A 772 2.65 49.00 -2.28
CA GLU A 772 2.99 48.07 -3.36
C GLU A 772 4.49 48.12 -3.67
N GLY A 773 5.13 46.95 -3.72
CA GLY A 773 6.57 46.79 -3.95
C GLY A 773 7.45 46.84 -2.70
N ALA A 774 6.90 47.19 -1.52
CA ALA A 774 7.63 47.08 -0.26
C ALA A 774 8.05 45.62 -0.02
N SER A 775 9.19 45.43 0.65
CA SER A 775 9.75 44.10 0.89
C SER A 775 10.49 44.03 2.21
N PHE A 776 10.30 42.92 2.93
CA PHE A 776 10.80 42.66 4.28
C PHE A 776 11.43 41.27 4.34
N TYR A 777 12.37 41.05 5.26
CA TYR A 777 12.81 39.67 5.56
C TYR A 777 11.83 38.99 6.51
N LEU A 778 11.43 37.77 6.17
CA LEU A 778 10.97 36.78 7.13
C LEU A 778 12.17 35.91 7.51
N ARG A 779 12.39 35.76 8.81
CA ARG A 779 13.52 35.04 9.39
C ARG A 779 12.99 33.88 10.21
N ALA A 780 13.46 32.67 9.91
CA ALA A 780 13.22 31.49 10.73
C ALA A 780 14.58 30.98 11.23
N SER A 781 14.93 31.37 12.45
CA SER A 781 16.22 31.06 13.07
C SER A 781 16.09 29.87 14.00
N MET A 782 16.90 28.84 13.79
CA MET A 782 17.01 27.72 14.73
C MET A 782 17.80 28.16 15.96
N ASP A 783 17.24 27.91 17.15
CA ASP A 783 17.87 28.29 18.41
C ASP A 783 19.03 27.34 18.75
N THR A 784 20.25 27.86 18.69
CA THR A 784 21.45 27.06 18.95
C THR A 784 21.60 26.66 20.42
N ASP A 785 20.95 27.39 21.34
CA ASP A 785 21.03 27.14 22.77
C ASP A 785 20.24 25.86 23.17
N CYS A 786 19.44 25.30 22.24
CA CYS A 786 18.76 24.02 22.40
C CYS A 786 19.66 22.80 22.11
N TYR A 787 20.89 22.97 21.59
CA TYR A 787 21.78 21.85 21.24
C TYR A 787 22.99 21.75 22.16
N LEU A 788 23.35 20.52 22.52
CA LEU A 788 24.61 20.21 23.22
C LEU A 788 25.83 20.35 22.31
N THR A 789 25.67 20.08 21.00
CA THR A 789 26.70 20.21 19.97
C THR A 789 26.12 20.85 18.72
N VAL A 790 26.77 21.88 18.21
CA VAL A 790 26.32 22.67 17.05
C VAL A 790 27.16 22.30 15.82
N ALA A 791 26.50 21.99 14.71
CA ALA A 791 27.13 21.62 13.45
C ALA A 791 27.88 22.82 12.83
N PRO A 792 28.91 22.59 11.99
CA PRO A 792 29.65 23.67 11.35
C PRO A 792 28.73 24.63 10.58
N GLY A 793 28.79 25.93 10.90
CA GLY A 793 28.00 26.98 10.26
C GLY A 793 26.72 27.34 10.98
N MET A 794 26.14 26.42 11.76
CA MET A 794 24.95 26.67 12.59
C MET A 794 25.21 27.62 13.75
N ASP A 795 26.47 27.82 14.13
CA ASP A 795 26.90 28.82 15.12
C ASP A 795 26.85 30.26 14.58
N THR A 796 26.52 30.44 13.29
CA THR A 796 26.45 31.75 12.64
C THR A 796 25.02 32.08 12.19
N PRO A 797 24.64 33.38 12.16
CA PRO A 797 23.37 33.83 11.60
C PRO A 797 23.15 33.36 10.15
N GLU A 798 24.22 33.15 9.39
CA GLU A 798 24.16 32.67 8.01
C GLU A 798 23.75 31.20 7.92
N GLY A 799 24.13 30.35 8.87
CA GLY A 799 23.84 28.91 8.80
C GLY A 799 22.60 28.46 9.58
N ASN A 800 22.22 29.17 10.65
CA ASN A 800 21.04 28.80 11.45
C ASN A 800 19.74 29.49 11.05
N THR A 801 19.77 30.43 10.11
CA THR A 801 18.59 31.23 9.75
C THR A 801 18.19 31.02 8.29
N ALA A 802 16.98 30.51 8.09
CA ALA A 802 16.34 30.56 6.77
C ALA A 802 15.73 31.95 6.54
N LEU A 803 16.00 32.52 5.35
CA LEU A 803 15.48 33.81 4.94
C LEU A 803 14.45 33.65 3.82
N ALA A 804 13.35 34.38 3.94
CA ALA A 804 12.42 34.63 2.85
C ALA A 804 12.21 36.15 2.67
N VAL A 805 11.91 36.56 1.46
CA VAL A 805 11.53 37.94 1.10
C VAL A 805 10.02 37.99 1.06
N VAL A 806 9.41 38.66 2.03
CA VAL A 806 7.99 38.99 2.01
C VAL A 806 7.83 40.26 1.19
N ARG A 807 7.18 40.16 0.03
CA ARG A 807 6.93 41.29 -0.87
C ARG A 807 5.46 41.66 -0.86
N VAL A 808 5.19 42.92 -0.60
CA VAL A 808 3.84 43.50 -0.71
C VAL A 808 3.53 43.66 -2.19
N SER A 809 2.64 42.83 -2.73
CA SER A 809 2.21 42.95 -4.11
C SER A 809 0.79 42.49 -4.37
N SER A 810 0.05 43.27 -5.16
CA SER A 810 -1.26 42.92 -5.69
C SER A 810 -1.19 41.88 -6.82
N LYS A 811 0.01 41.56 -7.32
CA LYS A 811 0.22 40.56 -8.38
C LYS A 811 0.58 39.20 -7.77
N PRO A 812 -0.18 38.13 -8.06
CA PRO A 812 0.18 36.78 -7.62
C PRO A 812 1.53 36.36 -8.23
N LEU A 813 2.21 35.41 -7.59
CA LEU A 813 3.39 34.75 -8.15
C LEU A 813 2.96 33.94 -9.38
N SER A 814 3.56 34.18 -10.55
CA SER A 814 3.38 33.34 -11.74
C SER A 814 4.12 32.01 -11.55
N MET A 815 3.53 30.88 -11.98
CA MET A 815 4.18 29.56 -11.95
C MET A 815 5.40 29.45 -12.88
N GLU A 816 5.59 30.41 -13.79
CA GLU A 816 6.81 30.53 -14.59
C GLU A 816 7.94 31.14 -13.73
N ARG A 817 8.98 30.33 -13.51
CA ARG A 817 10.24 30.70 -12.85
C ARG A 817 10.83 31.97 -13.46
N ASP A 818 10.56 33.11 -12.84
CA ASP A 818 11.42 34.27 -13.01
C ASP A 818 12.60 34.12 -12.04
N GLN A 819 13.64 33.38 -12.49
CA GLN A 819 14.97 33.36 -11.85
C GLN A 819 15.74 34.68 -12.10
N THR A 820 15.03 35.79 -12.26
CA THR A 820 15.63 37.12 -12.09
C THR A 820 16.06 37.28 -10.63
N ARG A 821 17.18 37.97 -10.39
CA ARG A 821 17.67 38.26 -9.04
C ARG A 821 16.54 38.90 -8.23
N ILE A 822 16.06 38.20 -7.20
CA ILE A 822 15.08 38.75 -6.26
C ILE A 822 15.72 39.99 -5.62
N ALA A 823 15.04 41.13 -5.72
CA ALA A 823 15.50 42.35 -5.06
C ALA A 823 15.42 42.16 -3.55
N MET A 824 16.59 42.14 -2.91
CA MET A 824 16.75 41.88 -1.47
C MET A 824 16.28 43.09 -0.64
N PRO A 825 15.51 42.87 0.44
CA PRO A 825 15.15 43.91 1.39
C PRO A 825 16.37 44.58 2.04
N LYS A 826 16.21 45.85 2.43
CA LYS A 826 17.18 46.60 3.26
C LYS A 826 16.78 46.67 4.74
N THR A 827 15.75 45.92 5.11
CA THR A 827 15.19 45.88 6.46
C THR A 827 16.16 45.23 7.42
N LYS A 828 16.02 45.56 8.71
CA LYS A 828 16.88 45.03 9.78
C LYS A 828 16.02 44.19 10.71
N ASP A 829 16.65 43.15 11.26
CA ASP A 829 16.02 42.33 12.27
C ASP A 829 15.71 43.13 13.54
N TRP A 830 14.77 42.60 14.33
CA TRP A 830 14.41 43.13 15.63
C TRP A 830 15.60 43.04 16.61
N LYS A 831 15.69 44.02 17.52
CA LYS A 831 16.82 44.14 18.49
C LYS A 831 16.71 43.19 19.68
N ASP A 832 15.61 42.45 19.80
CA ASP A 832 15.42 41.46 20.84
C ASP A 832 16.36 40.27 20.63
N THR A 833 16.82 39.68 21.72
CA THR A 833 17.93 38.71 21.71
C THR A 833 17.52 37.40 21.05
N LEU A 834 18.32 36.95 20.07
CA LEU A 834 18.23 35.60 19.47
C LEU A 834 18.77 34.50 20.41
N THR A 835 19.54 34.87 21.43
CA THR A 835 20.18 33.99 22.39
C THR A 835 19.47 34.03 23.74
N GLY A 836 19.43 32.90 24.45
CA GLY A 836 18.69 32.72 25.69
C GLY A 836 18.30 31.26 25.90
N PRO A 837 17.79 30.87 27.09
CA PRO A 837 17.36 29.50 27.33
C PRO A 837 16.33 29.07 26.27
N CYS A 838 16.44 27.82 25.82
CA CYS A 838 15.49 27.17 24.90
C CYS A 838 14.09 27.21 25.55
N VAL A 839 13.27 28.20 25.18
CA VAL A 839 11.99 28.47 25.84
C VAL A 839 10.91 28.66 24.78
N ASP A 840 9.83 27.89 24.94
CA ASP A 840 8.61 27.98 24.12
C ASP A 840 7.93 29.36 24.20
N LEU A 841 6.99 29.65 23.30
CA LEU A 841 6.15 30.83 23.32
C LEU A 841 5.44 30.96 24.69
N ASP A 842 5.40 32.18 25.24
CA ASP A 842 4.67 32.45 26.49
C ASP A 842 3.15 32.29 26.29
N GLN A 843 2.67 31.08 26.56
CA GLN A 843 1.27 30.69 26.41
C GLN A 843 0.35 31.43 27.38
N THR A 844 0.86 32.05 28.46
CA THR A 844 0.03 32.87 29.36
C THR A 844 -0.54 34.10 28.67
N LYS A 845 0.04 34.48 27.52
CA LYS A 845 -0.45 35.57 26.68
C LYS A 845 -1.57 35.14 25.74
N LEU A 846 -1.83 33.85 25.60
CA LEU A 846 -2.84 33.29 24.71
C LEU A 846 -4.05 32.85 25.52
N SER A 847 -5.23 33.22 25.05
CA SER A 847 -6.50 32.79 25.63
C SER A 847 -7.39 32.17 24.55
N PRO A 848 -8.02 31.00 24.78
CA PRO A 848 -8.95 30.42 23.81
C PRO A 848 -10.09 31.39 23.50
N ARG A 849 -10.44 31.54 22.22
CA ARG A 849 -11.65 32.29 21.81
C ARG A 849 -12.94 31.54 22.14
N ILE A 850 -12.85 30.21 22.25
CA ILE A 850 -13.93 29.34 22.70
C ILE A 850 -13.52 28.72 24.02
N ASN A 851 -14.25 29.05 25.09
CA ASN A 851 -14.04 28.42 26.38
C ASN A 851 -14.44 26.93 26.30
N PRO A 852 -13.51 26.00 26.57
CA PRO A 852 -13.78 24.57 26.47
C PRO A 852 -14.71 24.03 27.57
N LYS A 853 -15.03 24.80 28.61
CA LYS A 853 -15.86 24.44 29.78
C LYS A 853 -15.50 23.06 30.35
N LEU A 854 -14.33 22.94 30.99
CA LEU A 854 -13.92 21.67 31.60
C LEU A 854 -14.81 21.31 32.81
N ASN A 855 -15.18 20.04 32.90
CA ASN A 855 -15.87 19.50 34.07
C ASN A 855 -14.82 19.19 35.16
N THR A 856 -14.95 19.78 36.35
CA THR A 856 -13.89 19.79 37.38
C THR A 856 -13.84 18.53 38.25
N ASN A 857 -14.76 17.58 38.05
CA ASN A 857 -14.82 16.33 38.82
C ASN A 857 -13.86 15.28 38.24
N SER A 858 -12.58 15.39 38.60
CA SER A 858 -11.56 14.38 38.29
C SER A 858 -11.78 13.10 39.10
N LEU A 859 -11.60 11.94 38.46
CA LEU A 859 -11.74 10.60 39.04
C LEU A 859 -10.45 10.12 39.72
N GLY A 860 -9.32 10.77 39.43
CA GLY A 860 -8.00 10.43 39.97
C GLY A 860 -6.88 11.12 39.20
N ARG A 861 -5.64 10.90 39.65
CA ARG A 861 -4.44 11.54 39.09
C ARG A 861 -3.35 10.53 38.79
N VAL A 862 -2.62 10.76 37.71
CA VAL A 862 -1.41 10.02 37.32
C VAL A 862 -0.23 10.98 37.17
N TYR A 863 0.96 10.49 37.47
CA TYR A 863 2.20 11.26 37.44
C TYR A 863 3.19 10.59 36.51
N PHE A 864 3.88 11.38 35.70
CA PHE A 864 4.99 10.97 34.85
C PHE A 864 6.18 11.88 35.11
N ASN A 865 7.33 11.31 35.42
CA ASN A 865 8.59 12.05 35.55
C ASN A 865 9.44 11.82 34.30
N THR A 866 9.79 12.89 33.59
CA THR A 866 10.59 12.84 32.37
C THR A 866 12.00 13.31 32.65
N SER A 867 13.02 12.62 32.12
CA SER A 867 14.43 13.01 32.27
C SER A 867 15.30 12.48 31.12
N PHE A 868 16.45 13.09 30.88
CA PHE A 868 17.47 12.60 29.95
C PHE A 868 18.63 11.96 30.72
N GLY A 869 19.14 10.82 30.23
CA GLY A 869 20.23 10.11 30.90
C GLY A 869 20.95 9.13 29.98
N THR A 870 21.67 8.18 30.56
CA THR A 870 22.37 7.13 29.81
C THR A 870 22.08 5.74 30.34
N ILE A 871 22.04 4.73 29.45
CA ILE A 871 21.94 3.32 29.80
C ILE A 871 23.22 2.56 29.41
N VAL A 872 23.53 1.50 30.16
CA VAL A 872 24.62 0.56 29.87
C VAL A 872 24.03 -0.65 29.14
N ASP A 873 24.35 -0.82 27.86
CA ASP A 873 23.94 -1.99 27.08
C ASP A 873 24.74 -3.22 27.53
N LYS A 874 24.09 -4.11 28.29
CA LYS A 874 24.68 -5.34 28.82
C LYS A 874 24.78 -6.47 27.79
N ALA A 875 24.14 -6.34 26.62
CA ALA A 875 24.19 -7.36 25.56
C ALA A 875 25.48 -7.28 24.72
N HIS A 876 26.16 -6.13 24.72
CA HIS A 876 27.39 -5.89 23.96
C HIS A 876 28.64 -5.93 24.86
N LYS A 877 29.58 -6.86 24.57
CA LYS A 877 30.86 -7.03 25.29
C LYS A 877 31.94 -6.01 24.86
N SER A 878 31.58 -4.74 24.69
CA SER A 878 32.54 -3.67 24.33
C SER A 878 32.84 -2.78 25.54
N PRO A 879 34.09 -2.28 25.71
CA PRO A 879 34.46 -1.43 26.86
C PRO A 879 33.75 -0.07 26.92
N ASN A 880 33.12 0.39 25.83
CA ASN A 880 32.20 1.54 25.82
C ASN A 880 30.82 1.06 25.37
N ASN A 881 29.92 0.83 26.33
CA ASN A 881 28.55 0.33 26.11
C ASN A 881 27.48 1.29 26.66
N THR A 882 27.79 2.58 26.73
CA THR A 882 26.86 3.63 27.23
C THR A 882 26.09 4.26 26.07
N LEU A 883 24.76 4.36 26.18
CA LEU A 883 23.86 4.98 25.19
C LEU A 883 23.05 6.11 25.85
N GLY A 884 22.91 7.27 25.20
CA GLY A 884 22.00 8.35 25.64
C GLY A 884 20.53 7.98 25.40
N ARG A 885 19.64 8.30 26.35
CA ARG A 885 18.19 7.99 26.27
C ARG A 885 17.35 9.00 27.05
N PHE A 886 16.16 9.29 26.52
CA PHE A 886 15.06 9.88 27.30
C PHE A 886 14.36 8.81 28.15
N PHE A 887 13.96 9.20 29.34
CA PHE A 887 13.28 8.36 30.31
C PHE A 887 11.95 8.99 30.70
N VAL A 888 10.94 8.13 30.84
CA VAL A 888 9.69 8.42 31.56
C VAL A 888 9.63 7.44 32.73
N ASP A 889 9.48 7.93 33.96
CA ASP A 889 9.49 7.15 35.19
C ASP A 889 10.69 6.16 35.28
N ASN A 890 11.90 6.66 35.02
CA ASN A 890 13.15 5.88 34.95
C ASN A 890 13.14 4.73 33.93
N THR A 891 12.19 4.72 33.00
CA THR A 891 12.06 3.72 31.94
C THR A 891 12.28 4.39 30.59
N THR A 892 13.13 3.80 29.76
CA THR A 892 13.33 4.20 28.37
C THR A 892 12.77 3.12 27.48
N TRP A 893 12.03 3.50 26.45
CA TRP A 893 11.56 2.54 25.46
C TRP A 893 12.69 2.09 24.54
N ILE A 894 12.67 0.81 24.18
CA ILE A 894 13.51 0.23 23.14
C ILE A 894 12.55 -0.48 22.18
N SER A 895 12.41 0.05 20.97
CA SER A 895 11.60 -0.54 19.90
C SER A 895 11.99 -2.00 19.69
N ARG A 896 10.97 -2.86 19.69
CA ARG A 896 11.08 -4.27 19.31
C ARG A 896 10.24 -4.48 18.06
N GLU A 897 10.93 -4.63 16.93
CA GLU A 897 10.32 -4.82 15.61
C GLU A 897 9.44 -6.08 15.53
N SER A 898 9.68 -7.06 16.41
CA SER A 898 8.98 -8.34 16.46
C SER A 898 7.93 -8.47 17.57
N ASP A 899 7.76 -7.46 18.44
CA ASP A 899 6.96 -7.58 19.66
C ASP A 899 6.27 -6.26 20.05
N PRO A 900 5.33 -5.75 19.23
CA PRO A 900 4.64 -4.49 19.50
C PRO A 900 3.80 -4.58 20.79
N LEU A 901 3.73 -3.47 21.53
CA LEU A 901 3.11 -3.44 22.85
C LEU A 901 1.57 -3.44 22.80
N LEU A 902 0.99 -2.84 21.76
CA LEU A 902 -0.47 -2.69 21.64
C LEU A 902 -1.20 -4.05 21.66
N PRO A 903 -0.78 -5.09 20.92
CA PRO A 903 -1.35 -6.44 21.03
C PRO A 903 -1.30 -7.08 22.42
N LYS A 904 -0.34 -6.71 23.29
CA LYS A 904 -0.25 -7.25 24.67
C LYS A 904 -1.31 -6.66 25.59
N VAL A 905 -1.78 -5.45 25.31
CA VAL A 905 -2.74 -4.70 26.15
C VAL A 905 -4.19 -4.86 25.66
N LEU A 906 -4.39 -5.26 24.40
CA LEU A 906 -5.71 -5.53 23.84
C LEU A 906 -6.28 -6.89 24.30
N SER A 907 -7.60 -7.05 24.20
CA SER A 907 -8.32 -8.27 24.57
C SER A 907 -7.75 -9.51 23.87
N GLY A 908 -7.29 -10.50 24.65
CA GLY A 908 -6.60 -11.71 24.16
C GLY A 908 -5.07 -11.69 24.34
N GLY A 909 -4.49 -10.53 24.69
CA GLY A 909 -3.10 -10.39 25.14
C GLY A 909 -2.92 -10.70 26.63
N SER A 910 -1.70 -10.52 27.15
CA SER A 910 -1.37 -10.77 28.56
C SER A 910 -2.11 -9.85 29.55
N GLY A 911 -2.71 -8.75 29.06
CA GLY A 911 -3.34 -7.74 29.92
C GLY A 911 -2.33 -6.94 30.76
N SER A 912 -1.03 -7.17 30.57
CA SER A 912 0.05 -6.52 31.31
C SER A 912 1.22 -6.18 30.40
N VAL A 913 1.65 -4.92 30.42
CA VAL A 913 2.90 -4.45 29.83
C VAL A 913 4.02 -4.65 30.86
N ASN A 914 5.20 -5.03 30.40
CA ASN A 914 6.37 -5.05 31.26
C ASN A 914 6.76 -3.60 31.61
N THR A 915 6.52 -3.20 32.86
CA THR A 915 6.80 -1.84 33.35
C THR A 915 8.30 -1.52 33.43
N SER A 916 9.18 -2.51 33.22
CA SER A 916 10.62 -2.27 33.07
C SER A 916 11.01 -1.87 31.64
N GLU A 917 10.09 -1.94 30.68
CA GLU A 917 10.35 -1.67 29.25
C GLU A 917 9.59 -0.44 28.74
N VAL A 918 8.44 -0.11 29.36
CA VAL A 918 7.66 1.11 29.09
C VAL A 918 7.02 1.62 30.37
N ALA A 919 7.00 2.94 30.56
CA ALA A 919 6.31 3.57 31.69
C ALA A 919 4.79 3.42 31.52
N THR A 920 4.10 2.90 32.52
CA THR A 920 2.64 2.75 32.44
C THR A 920 1.98 3.11 33.76
N GLN A 921 0.82 3.75 33.69
CA GLN A 921 -0.04 4.11 34.82
C GLN A 921 -1.41 3.48 34.59
N THR A 922 -1.97 2.76 35.56
CA THR A 922 -3.28 2.08 35.37
C THR A 922 -4.43 3.00 35.82
N ILE A 923 -5.44 3.17 34.96
CA ILE A 923 -6.67 3.89 35.23
C ILE A 923 -7.83 2.89 35.36
N ASN A 924 -8.42 2.77 36.54
CA ASN A 924 -9.39 1.68 36.78
C ASN A 924 -10.82 2.03 36.36
N LYS A 925 -11.09 3.27 35.93
CA LYS A 925 -12.43 3.75 35.55
C LYS A 925 -12.39 4.81 34.45
N PRO A 926 -13.28 4.72 33.44
CA PRO A 926 -13.41 5.76 32.43
C PRO A 926 -14.00 7.03 33.04
N GLY A 927 -13.37 8.17 32.76
CA GLY A 927 -13.85 9.50 33.10
C GLY A 927 -12.74 10.54 33.02
N ILE A 928 -12.85 11.63 33.76
CA ILE A 928 -11.85 12.69 33.73
C ILE A 928 -10.70 12.35 34.67
N TRP A 929 -9.47 12.42 34.20
CA TRP A 929 -8.27 12.17 34.99
C TRP A 929 -7.29 13.33 34.86
N ASP A 930 -6.57 13.56 35.95
CA ASP A 930 -5.50 14.55 36.02
C ASP A 930 -4.18 13.87 35.63
N VAL A 931 -3.47 14.43 34.66
CA VAL A 931 -2.16 13.93 34.22
C VAL A 931 -1.12 14.98 34.54
N VAL A 932 -0.20 14.66 35.45
CA VAL A 932 0.90 15.54 35.84
C VAL A 932 2.18 15.03 35.20
N ILE A 933 2.88 15.91 34.50
CA ILE A 933 4.16 15.60 33.87
C ILE A 933 5.22 16.52 34.48
N ASN A 934 6.22 15.92 35.11
CA ASN A 934 7.34 16.62 35.74
C ASN A 934 8.58 16.49 34.86
N ASN A 935 9.12 17.60 34.39
CA ASN A 935 10.42 17.63 33.73
C ASN A 935 11.53 17.77 34.79
N LEU A 936 12.30 16.71 34.98
CA LEU A 936 13.39 16.67 35.96
C LEU A 936 14.67 17.33 35.42
N ASP A 937 14.80 17.50 34.10
CA ASP A 937 15.96 18.14 33.49
C ASP A 937 15.85 19.65 33.63
N GLN A 938 16.87 20.29 34.20
CA GLN A 938 16.84 21.74 34.43
C GLN A 938 17.13 22.58 33.18
N ALA A 939 17.71 21.97 32.14
CA ALA A 939 18.30 22.66 31.00
C ALA A 939 17.66 22.32 29.66
N ILE A 940 16.71 21.39 29.62
CA ILE A 940 16.12 20.87 28.38
C ILE A 940 14.60 20.93 28.52
N ASP A 941 13.94 21.58 27.57
CA ASP A 941 12.49 21.59 27.43
C ASP A 941 12.03 20.28 26.78
N HIS A 942 10.93 19.69 27.27
CA HIS A 942 10.40 18.43 26.75
C HIS A 942 9.12 18.67 25.96
N PRO A 943 9.14 18.60 24.62
CA PRO A 943 7.92 18.58 23.82
C PRO A 943 7.21 17.23 24.00
N ILE A 944 5.91 17.29 24.27
CA ILE A 944 5.06 16.17 24.60
C ILE A 944 3.84 16.16 23.69
N HIS A 945 3.63 15.02 23.05
CA HIS A 945 2.42 14.73 22.31
C HIS A 945 1.49 13.87 23.17
N LEU A 946 0.26 14.34 23.40
CA LEU A 946 -0.74 13.59 24.15
C LEU A 946 -1.77 12.98 23.20
N ARG A 947 -1.59 11.70 22.85
CA ARG A 947 -2.43 11.04 21.84
C ARG A 947 -3.65 10.37 22.47
N LYS A 948 -4.82 10.58 21.86
CA LYS A 948 -6.04 9.82 22.14
C LYS A 948 -6.14 8.58 21.24
N ASN A 949 -6.30 7.39 21.83
CA ASN A 949 -6.74 6.22 21.07
C ASN A 949 -8.27 6.24 20.93
N PHE A 950 -8.77 6.52 19.72
CA PHE A 950 -10.16 6.19 19.39
C PHE A 950 -10.24 4.69 19.06
N HIS A 951 -10.70 3.89 20.00
CA HIS A 951 -11.37 2.65 19.63
C HIS A 951 -12.77 3.00 19.12
N SER A 952 -12.94 3.10 17.80
CA SER A 952 -14.25 2.82 17.22
C SER A 952 -14.48 1.31 17.32
N CYS A 953 -15.07 0.87 18.43
CA CYS A 953 -15.73 -0.42 18.46
C CYS A 953 -16.74 -0.44 17.32
N SER A 954 -16.58 -1.40 16.43
CA SER A 954 -17.45 -1.68 15.29
C SER A 954 -18.93 -1.76 15.71
N ARG A 955 -19.75 -0.90 15.10
CA ARG A 955 -21.10 -1.29 14.71
C ARG A 955 -21.21 -1.15 13.20
N PRO A 956 -21.82 -2.11 12.50
CA PRO A 956 -22.07 -2.00 11.07
C PRO A 956 -23.02 -0.82 10.86
N TYR A 957 -22.58 0.22 10.17
CA TYR A 957 -23.52 1.19 9.60
C TYR A 957 -24.24 0.48 8.45
N GLN A 958 -25.39 -0.12 8.76
CA GLN A 958 -26.41 -0.43 7.76
C GLN A 958 -26.87 0.91 7.15
N TYR A 959 -26.63 1.11 5.86
CA TYR A 959 -27.40 2.07 5.08
C TYR A 959 -28.68 1.37 4.62
N ASP A 960 -29.64 1.25 5.53
CA ASP A 960 -31.05 1.16 5.13
C ASP A 960 -31.60 2.58 5.10
N SER A 961 -32.33 2.88 4.03
CA SER A 961 -32.96 4.17 3.74
C SER A 961 -33.86 4.66 4.89
N ILE A 962 -33.35 5.51 5.78
CA ILE A 962 -34.16 6.32 6.69
C ILE A 962 -33.55 7.73 6.75
N SER A 963 -34.40 8.70 6.44
CA SER A 963 -34.21 10.14 6.59
C SER A 963 -33.21 10.54 7.67
N ALA A 964 -32.29 11.45 7.30
CA ALA A 964 -31.53 12.27 8.23
C ALA A 964 -32.47 12.90 9.27
N ARG A 965 -32.63 12.24 10.42
CA ARG A 965 -33.14 12.90 11.61
C ARG A 965 -31.99 13.77 12.08
N ALA A 966 -32.14 15.06 11.84
CA ALA A 966 -31.26 16.11 12.32
C ALA A 966 -30.90 15.84 13.78
N LEU A 967 -29.64 15.48 14.03
CA LEU A 967 -29.02 15.81 15.31
C LEU A 967 -29.08 17.33 15.41
N SER A 968 -29.62 17.82 16.52
CA SER A 968 -29.86 19.25 16.71
C SER A 968 -28.56 20.05 16.57
N GLU A 969 -28.63 21.25 15.99
CA GLU A 969 -27.48 22.15 15.84
C GLU A 969 -26.77 22.46 17.17
N SER A 970 -27.45 22.27 18.32
CA SER A 970 -26.89 22.44 19.66
C SER A 970 -25.87 21.38 20.11
N ASP A 971 -25.93 20.15 19.60
CA ASP A 971 -25.08 19.05 20.11
C ASP A 971 -23.67 19.02 19.49
N TYR A 972 -23.46 19.73 18.37
CA TYR A 972 -22.18 19.76 17.66
C TYR A 972 -21.30 20.97 17.96
N ILE A 973 -21.82 21.95 18.71
CA ILE A 973 -21.07 23.10 19.23
C ILE A 973 -20.19 22.69 20.43
N LEU A 974 -20.41 21.49 20.98
CA LEU A 974 -19.75 20.95 22.18
C LEU A 974 -18.68 19.87 21.89
N ARG A 975 -17.95 19.93 20.77
CA ARG A 975 -16.76 19.08 20.55
C ARG A 975 -15.36 19.71 20.81
N PRO A 976 -15.18 20.88 21.47
CA PRO A 976 -13.89 21.23 22.09
C PRO A 976 -13.44 20.27 23.20
N TYR A 977 -14.31 19.36 23.67
CA TYR A 977 -14.17 18.57 24.89
C TYR A 977 -13.30 17.31 24.76
N LEU A 978 -12.43 17.23 23.74
CA LEU A 978 -11.66 16.01 23.42
C LEU A 978 -10.15 16.23 23.22
N GLN A 979 -9.63 17.43 23.46
CA GLN A 979 -8.20 17.75 23.50
C GLN A 979 -7.69 17.77 24.95
N SER A 980 -6.39 17.52 25.15
CA SER A 980 -5.75 17.71 26.45
C SER A 980 -5.60 19.21 26.74
N CYS A 981 -6.03 19.62 27.93
CA CYS A 981 -6.04 21.03 28.31
C CYS A 981 -5.06 21.24 29.46
N VAL A 982 -4.18 22.24 29.32
CA VAL A 982 -3.29 22.67 30.41
C VAL A 982 -4.12 23.40 31.44
N VAL A 983 -4.22 22.83 32.65
CA VAL A 983 -4.96 23.44 33.75
C VAL A 983 -4.06 24.02 34.83
N ALA A 984 -2.78 23.64 34.89
CA ALA A 984 -1.77 24.33 35.69
C ALA A 984 -0.37 24.06 35.12
N SER A 985 0.56 24.96 35.34
CA SER A 985 1.99 24.76 35.09
C SER A 985 2.80 25.55 36.12
N GLY A 986 4.04 25.14 36.39
CA GLY A 986 4.87 25.85 37.36
C GLY A 986 6.26 25.25 37.51
N LYS A 987 7.13 25.94 38.24
CA LYS A 987 8.49 25.45 38.50
C LYS A 987 8.52 24.35 39.55
N GLY A 988 9.50 23.47 39.43
CA GLY A 988 9.73 22.31 40.31
C GLY A 988 8.93 21.08 39.88
N THR A 989 8.83 20.12 40.79
CA THR A 989 8.02 18.90 40.60
C THR A 989 6.71 19.00 41.36
N LEU A 990 5.62 18.56 40.75
CA LEU A 990 4.32 18.48 41.37
C LEU A 990 4.01 17.03 41.76
N GLY A 991 3.64 16.84 43.01
CA GLY A 991 3.25 15.57 43.63
C GLY A 991 2.06 15.76 44.56
N GLU A 992 1.58 14.69 45.17
CA GLU A 992 0.43 14.75 46.09
C GLU A 992 0.68 15.65 47.31
N SER A 993 1.93 15.74 47.79
CA SER A 993 2.31 16.52 48.97
C SER A 993 2.30 18.04 48.76
N ASN A 994 2.46 18.52 47.52
CA ASN A 994 2.51 19.95 47.17
C ASN A 994 1.47 20.35 46.11
N LEU A 995 0.47 19.49 45.84
CA LEU A 995 -0.62 19.75 44.90
C LEU A 995 -1.36 21.07 45.16
N LYS A 996 -1.51 21.44 46.45
CA LYS A 996 -2.18 22.68 46.87
C LYS A 996 -1.43 23.95 46.46
N SER A 997 -0.15 23.86 46.10
CA SER A 997 0.62 25.01 45.60
C SER A 997 0.50 25.23 44.09
N ALA A 998 -0.16 24.32 43.35
CA ALA A 998 -0.42 24.52 41.93
C ALA A 998 -1.45 25.65 41.71
N GLN A 999 -1.12 26.57 40.80
CA GLN A 999 -2.05 27.61 40.37
C GLN A 999 -2.88 27.08 39.20
N TYR A 1000 -4.18 26.91 39.42
CA TYR A 1000 -5.07 26.37 38.41
C TYR A 1000 -5.72 27.45 37.55
N HIS A 1001 -5.83 27.18 36.25
CA HIS A 1001 -6.45 28.00 35.21
C HIS A 1001 -7.71 27.33 34.65
N HIS A 1002 -8.64 26.93 35.52
CA HIS A 1002 -9.84 26.17 35.12
C HIS A 1002 -10.85 26.98 34.28
N ASP A 1003 -10.81 28.30 34.37
CA ASP A 1003 -11.86 29.13 33.78
C ASP A 1003 -11.71 29.32 32.26
N ASN A 1004 -10.50 29.19 31.70
CA ASN A 1004 -10.26 29.26 30.26
C ASN A 1004 -8.94 28.58 29.82
N PRO A 1005 -8.80 27.25 29.99
CA PRO A 1005 -7.55 26.55 29.75
C PRO A 1005 -7.27 26.39 28.25
N LEU A 1006 -5.99 26.48 27.86
CA LEU A 1006 -5.57 26.24 26.48
C LEU A 1006 -5.49 24.73 26.20
N CYS A 1007 -6.30 24.27 25.25
CA CYS A 1007 -6.31 22.90 24.78
C CYS A 1007 -5.63 22.81 23.42
N ARG A 1008 -4.68 21.90 23.28
CA ARG A 1008 -3.90 21.70 22.05
C ARG A 1008 -3.31 20.28 22.01
N ASP A 1009 -2.73 19.92 20.88
CA ASP A 1009 -2.22 18.58 20.59
C ASP A 1009 -0.80 18.37 21.15
N THR A 1010 0.07 19.36 20.92
CA THR A 1010 1.46 19.36 21.38
C THR A 1010 1.62 20.32 22.55
N HIS A 1011 2.36 19.91 23.58
CA HIS A 1011 2.67 20.76 24.73
C HIS A 1011 4.14 20.66 25.12
N VAL A 1012 4.77 21.77 25.48
CA VAL A 1012 6.16 21.79 25.95
C VAL A 1012 6.19 21.92 27.47
N VAL A 1013 6.93 21.04 28.14
CA VAL A 1013 7.20 21.14 29.59
C VAL A 1013 8.58 21.74 29.79
N PRO A 1014 8.68 22.99 30.28
CA PRO A 1014 9.98 23.63 30.44
C PRO A 1014 10.91 22.89 31.39
N GLY A 1015 12.21 23.06 31.21
CA GLY A 1015 13.21 22.50 32.10
C GLY A 1015 12.93 22.82 33.58
N GLY A 1016 13.01 21.79 34.43
CA GLY A 1016 12.82 21.91 35.89
C GLY A 1016 11.42 22.34 36.30
N SER A 1017 10.43 22.10 35.46
CA SER A 1017 9.04 22.53 35.65
C SER A 1017 8.07 21.35 35.54
N TYR A 1018 6.82 21.58 35.94
CA TYR A 1018 5.73 20.64 35.77
C TYR A 1018 4.63 21.21 34.90
N LEU A 1019 3.90 20.32 34.24
CA LEU A 1019 2.70 20.61 33.51
C LEU A 1019 1.58 19.69 33.98
N PHE A 1020 0.46 20.28 34.35
CA PHE A 1020 -0.76 19.61 34.78
C PHE A 1020 -1.80 19.70 33.67
N HIS A 1021 -2.17 18.55 33.13
CA HIS A 1021 -3.29 18.39 32.21
C HIS A 1021 -4.53 17.82 32.87
N GLN A 1022 -5.69 18.24 32.39
CA GLN A 1022 -6.95 17.56 32.64
C GLN A 1022 -7.40 16.85 31.36
N HIS A 1023 -7.67 15.55 31.45
CA HIS A 1023 -8.01 14.70 30.32
C HIS A 1023 -9.38 14.05 30.49
N GLN A 1024 -10.29 14.19 29.52
CA GLN A 1024 -11.65 13.64 29.58
C GLN A 1024 -11.78 12.34 28.76
N HIS A 1025 -12.00 11.21 29.44
CA HIS A 1025 -12.31 9.93 28.80
C HIS A 1025 -13.83 9.69 28.78
N GLN A 1026 -14.45 9.58 27.59
CA GLN A 1026 -15.88 9.27 27.45
C GLN A 1026 -16.10 7.78 27.11
N SER A 1027 -16.94 7.09 27.90
CA SER A 1027 -17.46 5.76 27.56
C SER A 1027 -18.77 5.89 26.76
N GLN A 1028 -18.72 6.39 25.53
CA GLN A 1028 -19.87 6.23 24.64
C GLN A 1028 -19.56 5.14 23.61
N LEU A 1029 -20.36 4.06 23.70
CA LEU A 1029 -20.52 2.96 22.75
C LEU A 1029 -19.58 1.74 22.82
N CYS A 1030 -19.20 1.27 24.01
CA CYS A 1030 -18.71 -0.11 24.12
C CYS A 1030 -19.09 -0.74 25.48
N GLN A 1031 -20.31 -1.31 25.57
CA GLN A 1031 -20.68 -2.25 26.64
C GLN A 1031 -20.10 -3.63 26.32
N ILE A 1032 -18.77 -3.80 26.43
CA ILE A 1032 -18.16 -5.13 26.52
C ILE A 1032 -17.10 -5.06 27.62
N LEU A 1033 -17.46 -5.68 28.76
CA LEU A 1033 -16.61 -6.21 29.84
C LEU A 1033 -15.96 -5.22 30.82
N ASN A 1034 -16.19 -5.50 32.11
CA ASN A 1034 -15.46 -4.98 33.26
C ASN A 1034 -13.97 -5.36 33.17
N GLN A 1035 -13.12 -4.49 32.62
CA GLN A 1035 -11.66 -4.62 32.73
C GLN A 1035 -11.01 -3.28 33.11
N ASP A 1036 -9.89 -3.35 33.84
CA ASP A 1036 -9.06 -2.20 34.22
C ASP A 1036 -8.36 -1.62 32.98
N TRP A 1037 -8.27 -0.28 32.88
CA TRP A 1037 -7.68 0.43 31.73
C TRP A 1037 -6.24 0.87 32.05
N LYS A 1038 -5.36 0.98 31.05
CA LYS A 1038 -3.94 1.33 31.25
C LYS A 1038 -3.51 2.49 30.37
N VAL A 1039 -2.94 3.52 30.99
CA VAL A 1039 -2.20 4.62 30.36
C VAL A 1039 -0.78 4.16 30.13
N VAL A 1040 -0.25 4.39 28.93
CA VAL A 1040 1.09 4.00 28.53
C VAL A 1040 1.87 5.27 28.17
N GLY A 1041 2.91 5.59 28.94
CA GLY A 1041 3.86 6.62 28.60
C GLY A 1041 5.02 6.03 27.78
N ASP A 1042 5.10 6.41 26.50
CA ASP A 1042 6.13 5.92 25.58
C ASP A 1042 7.12 7.05 25.20
N VAL A 1043 8.36 6.68 24.94
CA VAL A 1043 9.45 7.59 24.52
C VAL A 1043 9.86 7.19 23.12
N PHE A 1044 9.61 8.04 22.11
CA PHE A 1044 9.99 7.72 20.74
C PHE A 1044 11.51 7.78 20.53
N LEU A 1045 12.01 6.79 19.79
CA LEU A 1045 13.42 6.36 19.69
C LEU A 1045 14.37 7.29 18.90
N THR A 1046 14.13 8.60 18.88
CA THR A 1046 15.08 9.55 18.27
C THR A 1046 15.62 10.59 19.24
N ASP A 1047 15.43 10.45 20.55
CA ASP A 1047 15.88 11.44 21.54
C ASP A 1047 15.27 12.85 21.34
N TRP A 1048 14.07 12.96 20.74
CA TRP A 1048 13.48 14.29 20.43
C TRP A 1048 12.03 14.51 20.91
N TRP A 1049 11.31 13.46 21.36
CA TRP A 1049 9.86 13.53 21.68
C TRP A 1049 9.44 12.58 22.79
N ILE A 1050 8.44 12.99 23.59
CA ILE A 1050 7.72 12.12 24.52
C ILE A 1050 6.26 11.99 24.04
N THR A 1051 5.75 10.75 23.92
CA THR A 1051 4.34 10.52 23.56
C THR A 1051 3.65 9.73 24.67
N LEU A 1052 2.67 10.34 25.33
CA LEU A 1052 1.82 9.61 26.26
C LEU A 1052 0.58 9.14 25.49
N ALA A 1053 0.39 7.83 25.41
CA ALA A 1053 -0.78 7.18 24.84
C ALA A 1053 -1.73 6.76 25.98
N LEU A 1054 -2.88 7.42 26.05
CA LEU A 1054 -3.91 7.18 27.08
C LEU A 1054 -4.87 6.06 26.71
#